data_AF-A0A1Y4S555-F1
#
_entry.id   AF-A0A1Y4S555-F1
#
_cell.length_a   1.000
_cell.length_b   1.000
_cell.length_c   1.000
_cell.angle_alpha   90.00
_cell.angle_beta   90.00
_cell.angle_gamma   90.00
#
_symmetry.space_group_name_H-M   'P 1'
#
loop_
_entity.id
_entity.type
_entity.pdbx_description
1 polymer ?
#
loop_
_entity_poly.entity_id
_entity_poly.type
_entity_poly.pdbx_seq_one_letter_code
_entity_poly.pdbx_strand_id
1 'polypeptide(L)'
;MKKQTSLGRLLSLMTALALLLSLCVVPAAAAEDSTTPAAPFENTSGDGGENYISLCDARTFQAMVPVDLTEEEAKAAAETVVWSLDYDEASGYVDPELFPNHTQGGPLDSWTLKDGTGHLFTDVKTEAVTQNGQVYLKVTFANDYYYDLFADLPNNLRGYQTNGGTYLDLCGWYDLTATAADGTVLGAVEGVKITPYDDFNTMQEIYDSMDELVAFAEENTDLYVVQESMGMSQGDNGMESLDMPYLIVAKSKAAVEKWQQIKEQAENDPSALIQKIENGTLGDYQVPVLYSNVHANEVAAPDGVLKFAWMLVEAAASESNTISYDNLTGFTAEGEATLAEQMGPAGQEGSIAVPDLVAEDSTYLGFLKATDEEGPVSPWTTSSKLDLEKYYNVETVNVNMDELLDDVFFLIVPEENVEGRTYVTRTSSGGFDLNRDNSFQTQAETQNMTQLIAEWNPVSFTEFHGQHKEFQCEPCDPPHEPNFEYDLLAENLVSGGEALGIAAVANNDTFNSYSMPQRDYLSYTGETNADGSYQTQWLDPWDDMSTSYTPQYSMLHGTLAYTVELPSHNDAATDLVAYGALGQSNYVAQNKESYLLNQTKIFERGVTNANSDAYELVGQWFCDQYDVEGAEAEIFRPEYDGEGQNGNFYPECYIIPMDGANQSNLQDAAEMMEYLTRNGVKVNLTEKAFTYDGVEYPAGTLIVSMYQAKRSVANGVLYDGTVITGWPVLYSEGITAFNKTRGFDMAVCAEPAAYETISAACGDAMDYEDAQAYLSTLTSSFTGVKDAQVILVNASEDSTAAVNALLKAGKKVSVITEGEYNGSFLCSYADWQSVAGDYLISGIGVDEAPAARTITKAPVVYISGKPADNTSGFVKSSLVSGAYEYNYDRQAMELLGFTVTDDASKADLIIGAAELDEQALAAVKSGTPYIGCGYDAMGSATELFQDGQLVWESVSDNAMDALAYVTYPTASPVTASYVAEGDNILYGYGAGYFAAIPEGAQVLVQLDGSKELLEGFLPSDGEHFDDFLDDSIQAISYQGKGADNANLNVVLFANTLTNKVHQRDEFNFISNFAFASVLPGANYTDVASSAWYADAVSSVTEMGLMSGVSSTAFGPAVTTTRGMMVTVLARYAGVDTTTGSTWYEAGQTWAVENDVSDGTNMNGTLTREQLVSMLWRYAGSPAPEGDLSGWSDAASVSGWATDAMTWAVESGILSGTGKNTLNPQGSASRAELASLLVRADALLTADAE
;
A
#
# COMPACT_ATOMS: atom_id res chain seq x y z
N MET A 1 10.64 -5.12 -63.05
CA MET A 1 10.26 -5.04 -64.48
C MET A 1 8.77 -5.32 -64.65
N LYS A 2 8.04 -4.43 -65.37
CA LYS A 2 6.61 -4.46 -65.80
C LYS A 2 5.58 -4.21 -64.67
N LYS A 3 4.57 -3.33 -64.79
CA LYS A 3 4.01 -2.55 -65.92
C LYS A 3 3.22 -1.34 -65.35
N GLN A 4 3.54 -0.12 -65.79
CA GLN A 4 2.75 1.09 -65.52
C GLN A 4 1.49 1.14 -66.41
N THR A 5 0.34 1.48 -65.83
CA THR A 5 -0.90 1.84 -66.53
C THR A 5 -1.19 3.34 -66.47
N SER A 6 -1.68 3.87 -67.58
CA SER A 6 -1.70 5.27 -68.01
C SER A 6 -2.69 6.21 -67.28
N LEU A 7 -3.15 5.87 -66.07
CA LEU A 7 -4.07 6.73 -65.31
C LEU A 7 -3.31 7.77 -64.45
N GLY A 8 -2.12 7.41 -63.96
CA GLY A 8 -1.27 8.32 -63.16
C GLY A 8 -0.77 9.54 -63.94
N ARG A 9 -0.60 9.44 -65.26
CA ARG A 9 -0.14 10.58 -66.10
C ARG A 9 -1.23 11.61 -66.39
N LEU A 10 -2.52 11.30 -66.21
CA LEU A 10 -3.58 12.29 -66.39
C LEU A 10 -3.84 13.07 -65.08
N LEU A 11 -3.69 12.42 -63.92
CA LEU A 11 -3.76 13.09 -62.62
C LEU A 11 -2.55 14.02 -62.42
N SER A 12 -1.32 13.55 -62.66
CA SER A 12 -0.12 14.41 -62.54
C SER A 12 -0.13 15.61 -63.50
N LEU A 13 -0.86 15.55 -64.62
CA LEU A 13 -0.99 16.69 -65.55
C LEU A 13 -2.04 17.71 -65.09
N MET A 14 -3.10 17.28 -64.38
CA MET A 14 -4.08 18.20 -63.78
C MET A 14 -3.52 18.86 -62.51
N THR A 15 -2.75 18.14 -61.70
CA THR A 15 -2.05 18.74 -60.56
C THR A 15 -0.92 19.67 -61.02
N ALA A 16 -0.19 19.33 -62.09
CA ALA A 16 0.82 20.22 -62.68
C ALA A 16 0.21 21.46 -63.37
N LEU A 17 -1.00 21.38 -63.94
CA LEU A 17 -1.70 22.57 -64.46
C LEU A 17 -2.30 23.44 -63.34
N ALA A 18 -2.66 22.86 -62.19
CA ALA A 18 -3.05 23.63 -61.00
C ALA A 18 -1.84 24.35 -60.36
N LEU A 19 -0.68 23.70 -60.33
CA LEU A 19 0.59 24.26 -59.85
C LEU A 19 1.24 25.27 -60.84
N LEU A 20 0.93 25.21 -62.14
CA LEU A 20 1.43 26.18 -63.13
C LEU A 20 0.51 27.39 -63.34
N LEU A 21 -0.75 27.32 -62.91
CA LEU A 21 -1.66 28.49 -62.86
C LEU A 21 -1.54 29.30 -61.56
N SER A 22 -0.88 28.78 -60.52
CA SER A 22 -0.57 29.54 -59.30
C SER A 22 0.76 30.32 -59.36
N LEU A 23 1.61 30.11 -60.37
CA LEU A 23 2.96 30.69 -60.45
C LEU A 23 3.14 31.86 -61.43
N CYS A 24 2.08 32.42 -62.04
CA CYS A 24 2.23 33.54 -62.99
C CYS A 24 1.04 34.53 -62.98
N VAL A 25 0.86 35.29 -61.88
CA VAL A 25 0.34 36.66 -61.98
C VAL A 25 1.12 37.54 -61.01
N VAL A 26 2.06 38.30 -61.56
CA VAL A 26 2.68 39.45 -60.89
C VAL A 26 1.74 40.65 -61.03
N PRO A 27 1.48 41.40 -59.95
CA PRO A 27 1.35 42.84 -60.05
C PRO A 27 2.49 43.49 -59.27
N ALA A 28 3.50 43.95 -60.01
CA ALA A 28 4.43 44.94 -59.50
C ALA A 28 3.74 46.31 -59.60
N ALA A 29 3.11 46.71 -58.50
CA ALA A 29 2.87 48.11 -58.16
C ALA A 29 3.00 48.23 -56.64
N ALA A 30 4.08 48.88 -56.22
CA ALA A 30 4.42 49.15 -54.84
C ALA A 30 3.30 49.92 -54.11
N ALA A 31 2.86 49.38 -52.99
CA ALA A 31 2.52 50.09 -51.77
C ALA A 31 2.75 49.09 -50.62
N GLU A 32 3.32 49.59 -49.52
CA GLU A 32 3.59 48.85 -48.29
C GLU A 32 2.37 48.02 -47.87
N ASP A 33 2.56 46.73 -47.59
CA ASP A 33 1.60 45.94 -46.81
C ASP A 33 2.37 45.20 -45.72
N SER A 34 1.84 45.36 -44.53
CA SER A 34 2.48 45.28 -43.23
C SER A 34 2.13 43.96 -42.54
N THR A 35 3.16 43.38 -41.93
CA THR A 35 3.15 42.56 -40.69
C THR A 35 2.11 41.43 -40.59
N THR A 36 2.61 40.20 -40.49
CA THR A 36 2.01 39.11 -39.72
C THR A 36 1.44 39.68 -38.42
N PRO A 37 0.18 39.39 -38.02
CA PRO A 37 -0.31 39.79 -36.71
C PRO A 37 0.65 39.20 -35.66
N ALA A 38 1.09 40.02 -34.70
CA ALA A 38 1.85 39.52 -33.55
C ALA A 38 1.03 38.42 -32.85
N ALA A 39 1.71 37.42 -32.26
CA ALA A 39 1.05 36.49 -31.36
C ALA A 39 0.32 37.30 -30.27
N PRO A 40 -0.95 36.97 -29.95
CA PRO A 40 -1.75 37.79 -29.05
C PRO A 40 -1.20 37.83 -27.62
N PHE A 41 -0.42 36.83 -27.19
CA PHE A 41 0.35 36.76 -25.95
C PHE A 41 1.75 36.22 -26.27
N GLU A 42 2.82 36.82 -25.73
CA GLU A 42 4.21 36.48 -26.06
C GLU A 42 5.14 36.64 -24.85
N ASN A 43 5.97 35.63 -24.60
CA ASN A 43 7.15 35.70 -23.73
C ASN A 43 8.27 36.50 -24.40
N THR A 44 8.79 37.52 -23.71
CA THR A 44 9.79 38.47 -24.22
C THR A 44 11.07 38.51 -23.40
N SER A 45 11.24 37.61 -22.41
CA SER A 45 12.47 37.52 -21.60
C SER A 45 13.69 37.11 -22.43
N GLY A 46 13.47 36.37 -23.53
CA GLY A 46 14.53 35.85 -24.39
C GLY A 46 15.27 34.67 -23.77
N ASP A 47 14.67 33.99 -22.79
CA ASP A 47 15.16 32.75 -22.17
C ASP A 47 14.93 31.51 -23.06
N GLY A 48 14.02 31.61 -24.03
CA GLY A 48 13.65 30.49 -24.91
C GLY A 48 12.50 29.63 -24.37
N GLY A 49 11.94 29.99 -23.20
CA GLY A 49 10.78 29.32 -22.63
C GLY A 49 9.47 29.65 -23.35
N GLU A 50 8.45 28.86 -23.05
CA GLU A 50 7.14 28.91 -23.69
C GLU A 50 6.40 30.23 -23.44
N ASN A 51 5.33 30.46 -24.21
CA ASN A 51 4.41 31.57 -23.98
C ASN A 51 3.46 31.30 -22.80
N TYR A 52 3.97 30.68 -21.74
CA TYR A 52 3.27 30.37 -20.50
C TYR A 52 3.82 31.22 -19.35
N ILE A 53 2.97 31.47 -18.36
CA ILE A 53 3.39 32.08 -17.09
C ILE A 53 3.83 30.95 -16.16
N SER A 54 5.14 30.73 -16.09
CA SER A 54 5.78 29.77 -15.17
C SER A 54 5.76 30.32 -13.73
N LEU A 55 5.43 29.46 -12.75
CA LEU A 55 5.54 29.78 -11.33
C LEU A 55 6.98 29.69 -10.82
N CYS A 56 7.83 28.96 -11.55
CA CYS A 56 9.24 28.72 -11.24
C CYS A 56 10.22 29.68 -11.93
N ASP A 57 9.75 30.50 -12.89
CA ASP A 57 10.60 31.42 -13.65
C ASP A 57 10.06 32.85 -13.70
N ALA A 58 10.92 33.82 -13.44
CA ALA A 58 10.61 35.23 -13.63
C ALA A 58 10.76 35.62 -15.12
N ARG A 59 9.67 36.02 -15.76
CA ARG A 59 9.62 36.39 -17.19
C ARG A 59 9.00 37.75 -17.43
N THR A 60 9.16 38.24 -18.65
CA THR A 60 8.52 39.47 -19.13
C THR A 60 7.64 39.15 -20.31
N PHE A 61 6.38 39.60 -20.31
CA PHE A 61 5.39 39.30 -21.33
C PHE A 61 4.90 40.55 -22.04
N GLN A 62 4.38 40.35 -23.26
CA GLN A 62 3.54 41.31 -23.94
C GLN A 62 2.27 40.66 -24.49
N ALA A 63 1.17 41.41 -24.53
CA ALA A 63 -0.07 40.97 -25.15
C ALA A 63 -0.71 42.10 -25.97
N MET A 64 -1.43 41.73 -27.04
CA MET A 64 -2.08 42.64 -27.98
C MET A 64 -3.58 42.30 -28.06
N VAL A 65 -4.41 42.99 -27.27
CA VAL A 65 -5.87 42.78 -27.26
C VAL A 65 -6.54 43.64 -28.33
N PRO A 66 -7.28 43.05 -29.30
CA PRO A 66 -8.06 43.82 -30.25
C PRO A 66 -9.26 44.49 -29.54
N VAL A 67 -9.50 45.78 -29.83
CA VAL A 67 -10.60 46.54 -29.23
C VAL A 67 -11.46 47.22 -30.29
N ASP A 68 -12.77 47.32 -30.05
CA ASP A 68 -13.70 48.11 -30.88
C ASP A 68 -13.77 49.57 -30.40
N LEU A 69 -12.61 50.24 -30.43
CA LEU A 69 -12.42 51.62 -30.03
C LEU A 69 -11.70 52.41 -31.12
N THR A 70 -11.95 53.72 -31.21
CA THR A 70 -11.07 54.59 -31.99
C THR A 70 -9.71 54.73 -31.32
N GLU A 71 -8.68 55.13 -32.08
CA GLU A 71 -7.32 55.33 -31.53
C GLU A 71 -7.29 56.34 -30.37
N GLU A 72 -8.13 57.39 -30.39
CA GLU A 72 -8.25 58.34 -29.28
C GLU A 72 -8.93 57.72 -28.05
N GLU A 73 -9.98 56.93 -28.26
CA GLU A 73 -10.69 56.23 -27.18
C GLU A 73 -9.81 55.15 -26.54
N ALA A 74 -9.06 54.39 -27.34
CA ALA A 74 -8.10 53.40 -26.85
C ALA A 74 -6.96 54.05 -26.05
N LYS A 75 -6.43 55.20 -26.49
CA LYS A 75 -5.43 55.96 -25.72
C LYS A 75 -5.95 56.41 -24.36
N ALA A 76 -7.21 56.85 -24.30
CA ALA A 76 -7.84 57.22 -23.03
C ALA A 76 -8.10 55.99 -22.14
N ALA A 77 -8.55 54.88 -22.73
CA ALA A 77 -8.75 53.62 -22.02
C ALA A 77 -7.45 53.09 -21.42
N ALA A 78 -6.33 53.15 -22.15
CA ALA A 78 -5.02 52.68 -21.70
C ALA A 78 -4.53 53.34 -20.39
N GLU A 79 -4.99 54.55 -20.05
CA GLU A 79 -4.63 55.24 -18.81
C GLU A 79 -5.34 54.68 -17.56
N THR A 80 -6.45 53.94 -17.74
CA THR A 80 -7.35 53.53 -16.65
C THR A 80 -7.85 52.09 -16.75
N VAL A 81 -7.40 51.33 -17.75
CA VAL A 81 -7.77 49.92 -17.93
C VAL A 81 -7.25 49.07 -16.79
N VAL A 82 -8.04 48.09 -16.39
CA VAL A 82 -7.65 47.02 -15.46
C VAL A 82 -7.44 45.76 -16.29
N TRP A 83 -6.29 45.13 -16.11
CA TRP A 83 -5.96 43.84 -16.70
C TRP A 83 -6.23 42.75 -15.68
N SER A 84 -7.01 41.73 -16.06
CA SER A 84 -7.29 40.55 -15.26
C SER A 84 -6.89 39.29 -16.00
N LEU A 85 -6.51 38.26 -15.25
CA LEU A 85 -6.48 36.88 -15.72
C LEU A 85 -7.72 36.21 -15.14
N ASP A 86 -8.66 35.82 -15.97
CA ASP A 86 -9.93 35.23 -15.56
C ASP A 86 -9.93 33.75 -15.94
N TYR A 87 -10.16 32.85 -14.97
CA TYR A 87 -10.02 31.40 -15.21
C TYR A 87 -11.03 30.88 -16.23
N ASP A 88 -10.55 30.08 -17.20
CA ASP A 88 -11.40 29.39 -18.16
C ASP A 88 -11.85 28.04 -17.58
N GLU A 89 -12.98 28.05 -16.87
CA GLU A 89 -13.62 26.83 -16.36
C GLU A 89 -13.96 25.81 -17.46
N ALA A 90 -14.12 26.24 -18.72
CA ALA A 90 -14.42 25.33 -19.82
C ALA A 90 -13.20 24.53 -20.29
N SER A 91 -11.99 24.93 -19.89
CA SER A 91 -10.74 24.21 -20.19
C SER A 91 -10.66 22.85 -19.50
N GLY A 92 -11.35 22.67 -18.37
CA GLY A 92 -11.33 21.42 -17.60
C GLY A 92 -9.96 21.08 -17.00
N TYR A 93 -9.09 22.08 -16.78
CA TYR A 93 -7.70 21.86 -16.32
C TYR A 93 -7.58 21.05 -15.02
N VAL A 94 -8.50 21.26 -14.08
CA VAL A 94 -8.68 20.44 -12.87
C VAL A 94 -10.17 20.24 -12.60
N ASP A 95 -10.53 19.15 -11.95
CA ASP A 95 -11.91 18.90 -11.52
C ASP A 95 -12.25 19.81 -10.31
N PRO A 96 -13.27 20.69 -10.39
CA PRO A 96 -13.64 21.60 -9.31
C PRO A 96 -14.24 20.91 -8.07
N GLU A 97 -14.73 19.66 -8.17
CA GLU A 97 -15.14 18.88 -6.99
C GLU A 97 -13.93 18.34 -6.23
N LEU A 98 -12.86 17.99 -6.95
CA LEU A 98 -11.61 17.49 -6.37
C LEU A 98 -10.66 18.62 -5.94
N PHE A 99 -10.71 19.77 -6.62
CA PHE A 99 -9.93 20.99 -6.34
C PHE A 99 -10.84 22.20 -6.08
N PRO A 100 -11.65 22.20 -5.00
CA PRO A 100 -12.68 23.22 -4.77
C PRO A 100 -12.14 24.61 -4.40
N ASN A 101 -10.84 24.75 -4.17
CA ASN A 101 -10.18 26.01 -3.77
C ASN A 101 -9.48 26.71 -4.94
N HIS A 102 -9.65 26.20 -6.16
CA HIS A 102 -9.09 26.80 -7.37
C HIS A 102 -9.53 28.27 -7.54
N THR A 103 -8.58 29.11 -7.94
CA THR A 103 -8.79 30.55 -8.11
C THR A 103 -9.57 30.85 -9.39
N GLN A 104 -10.59 31.69 -9.26
CA GLN A 104 -11.29 32.27 -10.42
C GLN A 104 -10.43 33.34 -11.15
N GLY A 105 -9.24 33.61 -10.63
CA GLY A 105 -8.34 34.66 -11.10
C GLY A 105 -8.74 36.06 -10.60
N GLY A 106 -8.39 37.09 -11.38
CA GLY A 106 -8.69 38.48 -11.06
C GLY A 106 -7.64 39.46 -11.59
N PRO A 107 -7.74 40.75 -11.18
CA PRO A 107 -6.83 41.81 -11.59
C PRO A 107 -5.36 41.45 -11.34
N LEU A 108 -4.44 41.74 -12.27
CA LEU A 108 -3.01 41.39 -12.15
C LEU A 108 -2.37 41.89 -10.83
N ASP A 109 -2.80 43.03 -10.29
CA ASP A 109 -2.29 43.60 -9.04
C ASP A 109 -2.82 42.90 -7.78
N SER A 110 -3.79 42.00 -7.92
CA SER A 110 -4.34 41.18 -6.83
C SER A 110 -3.58 39.87 -6.59
N TRP A 111 -2.77 39.45 -7.57
CA TRP A 111 -1.95 38.25 -7.46
C TRP A 111 -0.72 38.52 -6.60
N THR A 112 -0.56 37.74 -5.53
CA THR A 112 0.55 37.85 -4.58
C THR A 112 1.47 36.65 -4.66
N LEU A 113 2.72 36.81 -4.23
CA LEU A 113 3.62 35.69 -4.00
C LEU A 113 3.12 34.81 -2.85
N LYS A 114 3.61 33.56 -2.76
CA LYS A 114 3.18 32.58 -1.74
C LYS A 114 3.31 33.11 -0.30
N ASP A 115 4.38 33.85 -0.03
CA ASP A 115 4.68 34.41 1.30
C ASP A 115 3.90 35.69 1.62
N GLY A 116 3.16 36.22 0.64
CA GLY A 116 2.41 37.47 0.74
C GLY A 116 3.28 38.74 0.80
N THR A 117 4.58 38.67 0.53
CA THR A 117 5.50 39.81 0.68
C THR A 117 5.60 40.69 -0.58
N GLY A 118 5.13 40.18 -1.72
CA GLY A 118 5.17 40.87 -3.01
C GLY A 118 3.98 40.55 -3.92
N HIS A 119 4.01 41.13 -5.13
CA HIS A 119 3.05 40.85 -6.20
C HIS A 119 3.65 39.87 -7.20
N LEU A 120 2.86 38.90 -7.65
CA LEU A 120 3.29 37.98 -8.71
C LEU A 120 3.50 38.73 -10.02
N PHE A 121 2.61 39.67 -10.36
CA PHE A 121 2.74 40.47 -11.56
C PHE A 121 3.17 41.90 -11.25
N THR A 122 4.18 42.38 -11.97
CA THR A 122 4.77 43.72 -11.82
C THR A 122 4.95 44.42 -13.16
N ASP A 123 5.34 45.69 -13.12
CA ASP A 123 5.67 46.50 -14.30
C ASP A 123 4.58 46.58 -15.40
N VAL A 124 3.31 46.42 -15.02
CA VAL A 124 2.16 46.50 -15.94
C VAL A 124 2.09 47.88 -16.61
N LYS A 125 2.26 47.92 -17.93
CA LYS A 125 2.20 49.12 -18.77
C LYS A 125 1.26 48.88 -19.94
N THR A 126 0.38 49.84 -20.18
CA THR A 126 -0.57 49.78 -21.30
C THR A 126 -0.32 50.91 -22.30
N GLU A 127 -0.40 50.59 -23.58
CA GLU A 127 -0.46 51.59 -24.65
C GLU A 127 -1.48 51.20 -25.73
N ALA A 128 -2.00 52.18 -26.46
CA ALA A 128 -2.86 51.93 -27.62
C ALA A 128 -2.01 51.88 -28.89
N VAL A 129 -2.14 50.81 -29.66
CA VAL A 129 -1.38 50.58 -30.90
C VAL A 129 -2.35 50.30 -32.03
N THR A 130 -2.11 50.87 -33.21
CA THR A 130 -2.88 50.55 -34.42
C THR A 130 -1.98 49.79 -35.38
N GLN A 131 -2.35 48.55 -35.70
CA GLN A 131 -1.66 47.73 -36.71
C GLN A 131 -2.68 47.31 -37.77
N ASN A 132 -2.33 47.48 -39.04
CA ASN A 132 -3.16 47.04 -40.17
C ASN A 132 -4.62 47.56 -40.13
N GLY A 133 -4.86 48.71 -39.50
CA GLY A 133 -6.19 49.32 -39.37
C GLY A 133 -7.04 48.81 -38.21
N GLN A 134 -6.58 47.78 -37.46
CA GLN A 134 -7.18 47.34 -36.20
C GLN A 134 -6.52 48.09 -35.03
N VAL A 135 -7.35 48.57 -34.09
CA VAL A 135 -6.87 49.20 -32.84
C VAL A 135 -6.73 48.11 -31.79
N TYR A 136 -5.61 48.14 -31.06
CA TYR A 136 -5.28 47.24 -29.99
C TYR A 136 -4.95 48.00 -28.70
N LEU A 137 -5.24 47.39 -27.56
CA LEU A 137 -4.56 47.69 -26.31
C LEU A 137 -3.39 46.73 -26.16
N LYS A 138 -2.18 47.28 -26.12
CA LYS A 138 -0.96 46.53 -25.83
C LYS A 138 -0.67 46.62 -24.34
N VAL A 139 -0.46 45.48 -23.69
CA VAL A 139 0.06 45.41 -22.32
C VAL A 139 1.44 44.78 -22.33
N THR A 140 2.33 45.27 -21.47
CA THR A 140 3.57 44.59 -21.08
C THR A 140 3.62 44.47 -19.57
N PHE A 141 4.04 43.34 -19.04
CA PHE A 141 4.18 43.10 -17.61
C PHE A 141 5.29 42.07 -17.36
N ALA A 142 5.71 41.93 -16.11
CA ALA A 142 6.61 40.87 -15.68
C ALA A 142 5.90 39.99 -14.65
N ASN A 143 6.27 38.71 -14.58
CA ASN A 143 6.01 37.91 -13.39
C ASN A 143 7.30 37.73 -12.58
N ASP A 144 7.15 37.59 -11.27
CA ASP A 144 8.21 37.14 -10.37
C ASP A 144 8.01 35.63 -10.07
N TYR A 145 8.95 35.04 -9.34
CA TYR A 145 8.84 33.67 -8.85
C TYR A 145 7.72 33.57 -7.82
N TYR A 146 6.74 32.68 -8.03
CA TYR A 146 5.64 32.54 -7.07
C TYR A 146 6.12 31.94 -5.73
N TYR A 147 7.06 31.00 -5.82
CA TYR A 147 7.83 30.46 -4.71
C TYR A 147 9.17 31.21 -4.61
N ASP A 148 9.55 31.70 -3.42
CA ASP A 148 10.86 32.33 -3.24
C ASP A 148 11.97 31.29 -3.48
N LEU A 149 12.68 31.42 -4.59
CA LEU A 149 13.70 30.46 -5.00
C LEU A 149 14.95 30.47 -4.10
N PHE A 150 15.17 31.51 -3.27
CA PHE A 150 16.49 31.76 -2.68
C PHE A 150 16.56 32.33 -1.26
N ALA A 151 15.46 32.65 -0.57
CA ALA A 151 15.58 33.31 0.75
C ALA A 151 16.24 32.47 1.87
N ASP A 152 16.24 31.14 1.83
CA ASP A 152 16.83 30.30 2.89
C ASP A 152 17.60 29.04 2.39
N LEU A 153 18.64 29.24 1.55
CA LEU A 153 19.74 28.29 1.23
C LEU A 153 19.43 27.10 0.27
N PRO A 154 20.46 26.51 -0.38
CA PRO A 154 20.41 25.40 -1.38
C PRO A 154 19.72 24.09 -0.95
N ASN A 155 19.08 24.05 0.21
CA ASN A 155 18.32 22.90 0.71
C ASN A 155 16.82 22.96 0.36
N ASN A 156 16.33 24.00 -0.34
CA ASN A 156 14.91 24.16 -0.65
C ASN A 156 14.58 24.27 -2.15
N LEU A 157 15.25 23.46 -2.99
CA LEU A 157 14.79 23.13 -4.35
C LEU A 157 13.42 22.41 -4.38
N ARG A 158 12.82 22.18 -3.20
CA ARG A 158 11.63 21.37 -2.93
C ARG A 158 10.35 22.18 -2.62
N GLY A 159 10.38 23.52 -2.66
CA GLY A 159 9.36 24.40 -2.06
C GLY A 159 7.89 24.28 -2.53
N TYR A 160 7.61 23.48 -3.56
CA TYR A 160 6.28 23.18 -4.11
C TYR A 160 5.97 21.67 -4.19
N GLN A 161 6.85 20.80 -3.68
CA GLN A 161 6.58 19.38 -3.45
C GLN A 161 5.53 19.22 -2.34
N THR A 162 4.26 19.31 -2.70
CA THR A 162 3.16 19.10 -1.76
C THR A 162 2.23 18.06 -2.33
N ASN A 163 1.99 16.98 -1.58
CA ASN A 163 0.88 16.09 -1.84
C ASN A 163 -0.41 16.91 -1.98
N GLY A 164 -1.18 16.63 -3.03
CA GLY A 164 -2.38 17.36 -3.39
C GLY A 164 -2.16 18.60 -4.24
N GLY A 165 -0.92 18.91 -4.64
CA GLY A 165 -0.62 19.93 -5.65
C GLY A 165 -1.24 21.30 -5.35
N THR A 166 -0.95 21.90 -4.19
CA THR A 166 -1.55 23.20 -3.80
C THR A 166 -1.31 24.34 -4.81
N TYR A 167 -0.26 24.26 -5.64
CA TYR A 167 -0.04 25.18 -6.76
C TYR A 167 -1.11 25.07 -7.86
N LEU A 168 -1.77 23.92 -7.99
CA LEU A 168 -2.84 23.73 -8.97
C LEU A 168 -4.05 24.60 -8.67
N ASP A 169 -4.23 25.08 -7.43
CA ASP A 169 -5.23 26.10 -7.10
C ASP A 169 -5.01 27.41 -7.89
N LEU A 170 -3.82 27.61 -8.48
CA LEU A 170 -3.47 28.78 -9.30
C LEU A 170 -3.21 28.45 -10.77
N CYS A 171 -2.90 27.19 -11.10
CA CYS A 171 -2.53 26.78 -12.46
C CYS A 171 -3.77 26.57 -13.34
N GLY A 172 -3.59 26.68 -14.65
CA GLY A 172 -4.64 26.41 -15.64
C GLY A 172 -4.69 27.45 -16.75
N TRP A 173 -5.77 27.42 -17.53
CA TRP A 173 -5.98 28.31 -18.66
C TRP A 173 -6.80 29.53 -18.24
N TYR A 174 -6.36 30.71 -18.66
CA TYR A 174 -6.96 32.00 -18.31
C TYR A 174 -7.16 32.87 -19.54
N ASP A 175 -8.17 33.73 -19.48
CA ASP A 175 -8.36 34.83 -20.41
C ASP A 175 -7.70 36.10 -19.85
N LEU A 176 -6.77 36.69 -20.60
CA LEU A 176 -6.20 37.99 -20.28
C LEU A 176 -7.14 39.10 -20.76
N THR A 177 -7.97 39.61 -19.85
CA THR A 177 -9.06 40.54 -20.14
C THR A 177 -8.67 42.00 -19.86
N ALA A 178 -9.00 42.88 -20.80
CA ALA A 178 -8.91 44.33 -20.63
C ALA A 178 -10.29 44.90 -20.23
N THR A 179 -10.43 45.42 -19.02
CA THR A 179 -11.69 45.98 -18.50
C THR A 179 -11.56 47.49 -18.24
N ALA A 180 -12.50 48.27 -18.78
CA ALA A 180 -12.58 49.71 -18.53
C ALA A 180 -12.95 50.02 -17.07
N ALA A 181 -12.64 51.23 -16.60
CA ALA A 181 -12.93 51.66 -15.23
C ALA A 181 -14.43 51.63 -14.83
N ASP A 182 -15.35 51.53 -15.79
CA ASP A 182 -16.79 51.39 -15.55
C ASP A 182 -17.28 49.93 -15.53
N GLY A 183 -16.37 48.96 -15.67
CA GLY A 183 -16.65 47.52 -15.69
C GLY A 183 -16.93 46.94 -17.08
N THR A 184 -16.81 47.73 -18.16
CA THR A 184 -17.01 47.24 -19.53
C THR A 184 -15.77 46.47 -20.02
N VAL A 185 -15.94 45.22 -20.45
CA VAL A 185 -14.89 44.46 -21.14
C VAL A 185 -14.62 45.07 -22.52
N LEU A 186 -13.36 45.45 -22.76
CA LEU A 186 -12.90 46.07 -24.00
C LEU A 186 -12.38 45.05 -25.02
N GLY A 187 -11.87 43.92 -24.54
CA GLY A 187 -11.39 42.77 -25.30
C GLY A 187 -10.61 41.81 -24.40
N ALA A 188 -10.24 40.64 -24.92
CA ALA A 188 -9.45 39.64 -24.21
C ALA A 188 -8.48 38.91 -25.17
N VAL A 189 -7.47 38.28 -24.59
CA VAL A 189 -6.65 37.23 -25.23
C VAL A 189 -6.96 35.92 -24.50
N GLU A 190 -7.55 34.96 -25.22
CA GLU A 190 -7.91 33.65 -24.70
C GLU A 190 -6.68 32.72 -24.67
N GLY A 191 -6.66 31.77 -23.74
CA GLY A 191 -5.68 30.68 -23.71
C GLY A 191 -4.30 31.06 -23.15
N VAL A 192 -4.24 31.86 -22.10
CA VAL A 192 -2.99 32.11 -21.34
C VAL A 192 -2.84 31.04 -20.26
N LYS A 193 -1.84 30.15 -20.38
CA LYS A 193 -1.56 29.13 -19.37
C LYS A 193 -0.73 29.70 -18.22
N ILE A 194 -1.15 29.42 -16.99
CA ILE A 194 -0.31 29.48 -15.78
C ILE A 194 0.06 28.05 -15.40
N THR A 195 1.34 27.77 -15.23
CA THR A 195 1.87 26.41 -15.05
C THR A 195 3.03 26.42 -14.04
N PRO A 196 3.33 25.31 -13.33
CA PRO A 196 4.49 25.26 -12.44
C PRO A 196 5.81 25.58 -13.17
N TYR A 197 6.06 24.86 -14.27
CA TYR A 197 7.16 25.02 -15.24
C TYR A 197 6.63 24.69 -16.64
N ASP A 198 7.41 24.95 -17.68
CA ASP A 198 6.90 24.90 -19.07
C ASP A 198 6.53 23.50 -19.50
N ASP A 199 7.35 22.50 -19.16
CA ASP A 199 7.13 21.10 -19.50
C ASP A 199 6.06 20.40 -18.64
N PHE A 200 5.42 21.07 -17.68
CA PHE A 200 4.46 20.43 -16.77
C PHE A 200 3.14 20.06 -17.47
N ASN A 201 2.73 18.80 -17.33
CA ASN A 201 1.44 18.29 -17.82
C ASN A 201 0.58 17.69 -16.71
N THR A 202 -0.70 18.07 -16.62
CA THR A 202 -1.67 17.27 -15.85
C THR A 202 -1.81 15.85 -16.42
N MET A 203 -2.39 14.89 -15.69
CA MET A 203 -2.58 13.54 -16.23
C MET A 203 -3.41 13.54 -17.52
N GLN A 204 -4.44 14.40 -17.61
CA GLN A 204 -5.23 14.55 -18.83
C GLN A 204 -4.38 15.07 -20.00
N GLU A 205 -3.51 16.05 -19.76
CA GLU A 205 -2.58 16.55 -20.78
C GLU A 205 -1.56 15.47 -21.19
N ILE A 206 -1.13 14.58 -20.28
CA ILE A 206 -0.30 13.41 -20.61
C ILE A 206 -1.06 12.47 -21.55
N TYR A 207 -2.32 12.12 -21.24
CA TYR A 207 -3.15 11.30 -22.14
C TYR A 207 -3.30 11.93 -23.52
N ASP A 208 -3.65 13.21 -23.56
CA ASP A 208 -3.81 13.95 -24.82
C ASP A 208 -2.49 13.99 -25.61
N SER A 209 -1.36 14.20 -24.93
CA SER A 209 -0.03 14.22 -25.55
C SER A 209 0.38 12.85 -26.11
N MET A 210 0.04 11.74 -25.46
CA MET A 210 0.29 10.40 -25.98
C MET A 210 -0.52 10.15 -27.27
N ASP A 211 -1.79 10.54 -27.30
CA ASP A 211 -2.63 10.47 -28.50
C ASP A 211 -2.05 11.32 -29.65
N GLU A 212 -1.62 12.55 -29.34
CA GLU A 212 -0.99 13.45 -30.30
C GLU A 212 0.34 12.89 -30.84
N LEU A 213 1.16 12.29 -29.98
CA LEU A 213 2.43 11.66 -30.34
C LEU A 213 2.20 10.51 -31.32
N VAL A 214 1.23 9.62 -31.04
CA VAL A 214 0.87 8.51 -31.93
C VAL A 214 0.40 9.04 -33.28
N ALA A 215 -0.50 10.04 -33.30
CA ALA A 215 -1.00 10.64 -34.53
C ALA A 215 0.11 11.32 -35.34
N PHE A 216 1.00 12.07 -34.67
CA PHE A 216 2.13 12.73 -35.29
C PHE A 216 3.09 11.72 -35.91
N ALA A 217 3.40 10.61 -35.20
CA ALA A 217 4.24 9.54 -35.70
C ALA A 217 3.65 8.89 -36.97
N GLU A 218 2.34 8.60 -36.98
CA GLU A 218 1.64 8.03 -38.15
C GLU A 218 1.70 8.96 -39.38
N GLU A 219 1.61 10.27 -39.17
CA GLU A 219 1.60 11.25 -40.25
C GLU A 219 3.00 11.58 -40.79
N ASN A 220 4.04 11.54 -39.95
CA ASN A 220 5.34 12.14 -40.24
C ASN A 220 6.52 11.15 -40.27
N THR A 221 6.34 9.90 -39.83
CA THR A 221 7.43 8.91 -39.74
C THR A 221 7.03 7.55 -40.35
N ASP A 222 8.01 6.66 -40.52
CA ASP A 222 7.77 5.24 -40.83
C ASP A 222 7.84 4.34 -39.57
N LEU A 223 7.88 4.93 -38.37
CA LEU A 223 8.00 4.20 -37.11
C LEU A 223 6.71 3.45 -36.76
N TYR A 224 6.85 2.38 -35.98
CA TYR A 224 5.72 1.75 -35.30
C TYR A 224 5.58 2.37 -33.92
N VAL A 225 4.63 3.29 -33.79
CA VAL A 225 4.26 3.92 -32.53
C VAL A 225 2.81 3.57 -32.21
N VAL A 226 2.57 2.94 -31.06
CA VAL A 226 1.24 2.57 -30.61
C VAL A 226 1.10 2.82 -29.12
N GLN A 227 -0.11 3.14 -28.69
CA GLN A 227 -0.53 3.18 -27.29
C GLN A 227 -1.30 1.90 -26.97
N GLU A 228 -0.94 1.28 -25.86
CA GLU A 228 -1.59 0.10 -25.28
C GLU A 228 -1.94 0.41 -23.81
N SER A 229 -2.72 -0.46 -23.16
CA SER A 229 -3.13 -0.31 -21.76
C SER A 229 -2.55 -1.45 -20.92
N MET A 230 -2.00 -1.13 -19.76
CA MET A 230 -1.58 -2.11 -18.74
C MET A 230 -2.78 -2.64 -17.93
N GLY A 231 -3.90 -1.92 -17.93
CA GLY A 231 -5.05 -2.20 -17.08
C GLY A 231 -5.65 -0.92 -16.49
N MET A 232 -6.55 -1.11 -15.52
CA MET A 232 -7.16 -0.01 -14.76
C MET A 232 -6.48 0.10 -13.39
N SER A 233 -6.34 1.33 -12.89
CA SER A 233 -5.92 1.63 -11.52
C SER A 233 -6.99 1.23 -10.49
N GLN A 234 -6.65 1.27 -9.19
CA GLN A 234 -7.48 0.68 -8.14
C GLN A 234 -8.86 1.37 -7.99
N GLY A 235 -8.92 2.71 -8.01
CA GLY A 235 -10.14 3.49 -7.79
C GLY A 235 -10.74 3.32 -6.39
N ASP A 236 -10.15 3.97 -5.39
CA ASP A 236 -10.50 3.82 -3.98
C ASP A 236 -10.71 5.16 -3.25
N ASN A 237 -11.10 5.14 -1.98
CA ASN A 237 -11.40 6.32 -1.16
C ASN A 237 -12.44 7.28 -1.79
N GLY A 238 -13.27 6.76 -2.70
CA GLY A 238 -14.29 7.50 -3.45
C GLY A 238 -13.81 8.07 -4.79
N MET A 239 -12.61 7.70 -5.25
CA MET A 239 -12.03 8.10 -6.52
C MET A 239 -12.33 7.07 -7.61
N GLU A 240 -12.22 7.48 -8.88
CA GLU A 240 -12.49 6.60 -10.02
C GLU A 240 -11.22 5.87 -10.47
N SER A 241 -11.37 4.61 -10.88
CA SER A 241 -10.31 3.89 -11.60
C SER A 241 -10.05 4.54 -12.97
N LEU A 242 -8.77 4.68 -13.31
CA LEU A 242 -8.27 5.30 -14.54
C LEU A 242 -7.48 4.27 -15.37
N ASP A 243 -7.42 4.50 -16.68
CA ASP A 243 -6.61 3.65 -17.58
C ASP A 243 -5.11 3.93 -17.36
N MET A 244 -4.29 2.89 -17.40
CA MET A 244 -2.84 2.98 -17.27
C MET A 244 -2.15 2.72 -18.61
N PRO A 245 -2.00 3.72 -19.49
CA PRO A 245 -1.48 3.53 -20.82
C PRO A 245 0.05 3.52 -20.85
N TYR A 246 0.59 2.86 -21.87
CA TYR A 246 2.01 2.92 -22.22
C TYR A 246 2.19 2.99 -23.73
N LEU A 247 3.32 3.54 -24.18
CA LEU A 247 3.69 3.64 -25.59
C LEU A 247 4.71 2.55 -25.95
N ILE A 248 4.58 2.00 -27.15
CA ILE A 248 5.63 1.23 -27.81
C ILE A 248 6.19 2.09 -28.95
N VAL A 249 7.47 2.45 -28.90
CA VAL A 249 8.17 3.17 -29.98
C VAL A 249 9.22 2.24 -30.58
N ALA A 250 8.99 1.78 -31.82
CA ALA A 250 9.84 0.81 -32.48
C ALA A 250 10.05 1.11 -33.97
N LYS A 251 11.11 0.54 -34.56
CA LYS A 251 11.34 0.61 -36.01
C LYS A 251 10.21 0.00 -36.84
N SER A 252 9.59 -1.07 -36.35
CA SER A 252 8.45 -1.71 -37.00
C SER A 252 7.75 -2.68 -36.06
N LYS A 253 6.49 -3.00 -36.35
CA LYS A 253 5.74 -4.07 -35.66
C LYS A 253 6.47 -5.42 -35.69
N ALA A 254 7.18 -5.72 -36.79
CA ALA A 254 7.91 -6.98 -36.94
C ALA A 254 9.11 -7.09 -35.97
N ALA A 255 9.70 -5.96 -35.55
CA ALA A 255 10.75 -5.96 -34.53
C ALA A 255 10.18 -6.35 -33.16
N VAL A 256 9.03 -5.78 -32.80
CA VAL A 256 8.30 -6.10 -31.56
C VAL A 256 7.86 -7.58 -31.53
N GLU A 257 7.28 -8.08 -32.63
CA GLU A 257 6.92 -9.51 -32.76
C GLU A 257 8.14 -10.44 -32.71
N LYS A 258 9.30 -9.97 -33.19
CA LYS A 258 10.54 -10.75 -33.16
C LYS A 258 11.08 -10.86 -31.74
N TRP A 259 10.99 -9.80 -30.94
CA TRP A 259 11.36 -9.84 -29.53
C TRP A 259 10.56 -10.90 -28.76
N GLN A 260 9.25 -10.95 -28.93
CA GLN A 260 8.41 -11.95 -28.25
C GLN A 260 8.86 -13.40 -28.55
N GLN A 261 9.33 -13.68 -29.78
CA GLN A 261 9.93 -14.98 -30.12
C GLN A 261 11.29 -15.23 -29.45
N ILE A 262 12.09 -14.18 -29.24
CA ILE A 262 13.37 -14.26 -28.55
C ILE A 262 13.13 -14.52 -27.06
N LYS A 263 12.22 -13.76 -26.44
CA LYS A 263 11.77 -13.96 -25.05
C LYS A 263 11.28 -15.39 -24.83
N GLU A 264 10.35 -15.88 -25.65
CA GLU A 264 9.83 -17.25 -25.55
C GLU A 264 10.97 -18.28 -25.65
N GLN A 265 11.96 -18.06 -26.52
CA GLN A 265 13.11 -18.95 -26.61
C GLN A 265 14.03 -18.83 -25.38
N ALA A 266 14.25 -17.62 -24.86
CA ALA A 266 15.07 -17.39 -23.68
C ALA A 266 14.49 -18.09 -22.45
N GLU A 267 13.17 -18.11 -22.30
CA GLU A 267 12.49 -18.76 -21.18
C GLU A 267 12.46 -20.29 -21.29
N ASN A 268 12.36 -20.84 -22.51
CA ASN A 268 12.16 -22.28 -22.73
C ASN A 268 13.43 -23.06 -23.13
N ASP A 269 14.35 -22.45 -23.88
CA ASP A 269 15.60 -23.05 -24.35
C ASP A 269 16.74 -22.01 -24.38
N PRO A 270 17.12 -21.47 -23.20
CA PRO A 270 18.14 -20.43 -23.07
C PRO A 270 19.50 -20.89 -23.62
N SER A 271 19.90 -22.14 -23.41
CA SER A 271 21.15 -22.68 -23.93
C SER A 271 21.25 -22.59 -25.47
N ALA A 272 20.15 -22.85 -26.18
CA ALA A 272 20.14 -22.70 -27.64
C ALA A 272 20.15 -21.22 -28.07
N LEU A 273 19.56 -20.32 -27.28
CA LEU A 273 19.64 -18.88 -27.55
C LEU A 273 21.06 -18.33 -27.31
N ILE A 274 21.69 -18.69 -26.18
CA ILE A 274 23.10 -18.36 -25.87
C ILE A 274 24.00 -18.77 -27.04
N GLN A 275 23.86 -20.00 -27.54
CA GLN A 275 24.63 -20.45 -28.69
C GLN A 275 24.42 -19.57 -29.93
N LYS A 276 23.20 -19.11 -30.21
CA LYS A 276 22.89 -18.23 -31.35
C LYS A 276 23.50 -16.84 -31.18
N ILE A 277 23.53 -16.32 -29.95
CA ILE A 277 24.15 -15.05 -29.60
C ILE A 277 25.67 -15.16 -29.83
N GLU A 278 26.33 -16.08 -29.12
CA GLU A 278 27.80 -16.23 -29.13
C GLU A 278 28.39 -16.54 -30.52
N ASN A 279 27.64 -17.21 -31.39
CA ASN A 279 28.09 -17.54 -32.74
C ASN A 279 27.58 -16.57 -33.83
N GLY A 280 26.83 -15.53 -33.45
CA GLY A 280 26.30 -14.51 -34.34
C GLY A 280 25.24 -15.02 -35.33
N THR A 281 24.48 -16.06 -34.99
CA THR A 281 23.43 -16.64 -35.86
C THR A 281 22.00 -16.24 -35.47
N LEU A 282 21.82 -15.46 -34.39
CA LEU A 282 20.51 -14.91 -34.01
C LEU A 282 19.93 -13.99 -35.09
N GLY A 283 20.80 -13.31 -35.86
CA GLY A 283 20.43 -12.35 -36.90
C GLY A 283 20.24 -10.94 -36.34
N ASP A 284 19.49 -10.11 -37.06
CA ASP A 284 19.11 -8.78 -36.59
C ASP A 284 17.95 -8.89 -35.59
N TYR A 285 18.05 -8.17 -34.48
CA TYR A 285 17.05 -8.11 -33.42
C TYR A 285 17.17 -6.81 -32.64
N GLN A 286 16.07 -6.43 -32.00
CA GLN A 286 15.99 -5.31 -31.08
C GLN A 286 15.69 -5.82 -29.67
N VAL A 287 16.20 -5.10 -28.67
CA VAL A 287 15.89 -5.35 -27.26
C VAL A 287 14.99 -4.24 -26.69
N PRO A 288 14.02 -4.57 -25.82
CA PRO A 288 13.18 -3.60 -25.12
C PRO A 288 13.94 -2.82 -24.03
N VAL A 289 13.79 -1.50 -24.03
CA VAL A 289 14.17 -0.61 -22.94
C VAL A 289 12.92 0.05 -22.38
N LEU A 290 12.72 -0.04 -21.06
CA LEU A 290 11.57 0.50 -20.34
C LEU A 290 11.96 1.77 -19.56
N TYR A 291 11.17 2.83 -19.69
CA TYR A 291 11.29 4.05 -18.89
C TYR A 291 9.96 4.36 -18.20
N SER A 292 10.00 4.62 -16.88
CA SER A 292 8.81 4.86 -16.05
C SER A 292 8.99 5.93 -14.97
N ASN A 293 7.89 6.31 -14.32
CA ASN A 293 7.79 6.96 -13.02
C ASN A 293 6.63 6.32 -12.22
N VAL A 294 6.82 6.17 -10.90
CA VAL A 294 5.81 5.58 -9.98
C VAL A 294 5.29 6.58 -8.92
N HIS A 295 6.07 7.61 -8.59
CA HIS A 295 5.69 8.64 -7.62
C HIS A 295 5.24 9.91 -8.33
N ALA A 296 3.94 10.00 -8.55
CA ALA A 296 3.38 11.05 -9.38
C ALA A 296 3.48 12.49 -8.83
N ASN A 297 3.77 12.67 -7.53
CA ASN A 297 4.08 13.98 -6.96
C ASN A 297 5.52 14.45 -7.27
N GLU A 298 6.34 13.59 -7.89
CA GLU A 298 7.71 13.88 -8.33
C GLU A 298 7.70 14.39 -9.77
N VAL A 299 6.98 15.50 -9.95
CA VAL A 299 6.27 15.80 -11.19
C VAL A 299 7.12 15.93 -12.45
N ALA A 300 8.42 16.22 -12.34
CA ALA A 300 9.32 16.33 -13.50
C ALA A 300 9.74 14.98 -14.09
N ALA A 301 9.65 13.88 -13.34
CA ALA A 301 9.94 12.55 -13.84
C ALA A 301 8.99 12.14 -14.99
N PRO A 302 7.65 12.13 -14.82
CA PRO A 302 6.74 11.74 -15.89
C PRO A 302 6.80 12.69 -17.10
N ASP A 303 6.96 13.99 -16.86
CA ASP A 303 7.13 14.99 -17.94
C ASP A 303 8.43 14.77 -18.72
N GLY A 304 9.52 14.42 -18.05
CA GLY A 304 10.80 14.08 -18.68
C GLY A 304 10.74 12.79 -19.52
N VAL A 305 10.01 11.77 -19.03
CA VAL A 305 9.78 10.52 -19.76
C VAL A 305 8.96 10.77 -21.03
N LEU A 306 7.91 11.60 -20.93
CA LEU A 306 7.10 12.02 -22.09
C LEU A 306 7.91 12.86 -23.09
N LYS A 307 8.75 13.78 -22.59
CA LYS A 307 9.67 14.59 -23.41
C LYS A 307 10.66 13.72 -24.19
N PHE A 308 11.20 12.68 -23.57
CA PHE A 308 12.05 11.71 -24.27
C PHE A 308 11.30 11.02 -25.41
N ALA A 309 10.04 10.62 -25.21
CA ALA A 309 9.22 10.01 -26.26
C ALA A 309 9.07 10.95 -27.49
N TRP A 310 8.77 12.23 -27.24
CA TRP A 310 8.68 13.24 -28.30
C TRP A 310 10.03 13.44 -29.00
N MET A 311 11.13 13.54 -28.26
CA MET A 311 12.47 13.66 -28.84
C MET A 311 12.77 12.57 -29.88
N LEU A 312 12.38 11.32 -29.60
CA LEU A 312 12.58 10.19 -30.52
C LEU A 312 11.78 10.38 -31.83
N VAL A 313 10.49 10.72 -31.72
CA VAL A 313 9.59 10.80 -32.89
C VAL A 313 9.86 12.05 -33.72
N GLU A 314 10.11 13.20 -33.09
CA GLU A 314 10.44 14.43 -33.78
C GLU A 314 11.78 14.32 -34.52
N ALA A 315 12.78 13.69 -33.90
CA ALA A 315 14.04 13.44 -34.57
C ALA A 315 13.86 12.53 -35.77
N ALA A 316 13.03 11.47 -35.66
CA ALA A 316 12.72 10.58 -36.79
C ALA A 316 11.97 11.29 -37.94
N ALA A 317 11.16 12.30 -37.63
CA ALA A 317 10.48 13.13 -38.63
C ALA A 317 11.39 14.20 -39.27
N SER A 318 12.50 14.56 -38.59
CA SER A 318 13.40 15.63 -39.04
C SER A 318 14.23 15.25 -40.28
N GLU A 319 14.70 16.26 -41.03
CA GLU A 319 15.60 16.01 -42.18
C GLU A 319 16.96 15.42 -41.76
N SER A 320 17.43 15.70 -40.54
CA SER A 320 18.71 15.20 -40.03
C SER A 320 18.61 13.76 -39.54
N ASN A 321 17.43 13.31 -39.07
CA ASN A 321 17.23 12.02 -38.45
C ASN A 321 18.19 11.75 -37.26
N THR A 322 18.49 12.80 -36.49
CA THR A 322 19.48 12.74 -35.40
C THR A 322 19.06 13.55 -34.19
N ILE A 323 19.36 13.02 -33.00
CA ILE A 323 19.36 13.76 -31.73
C ILE A 323 20.81 13.98 -31.30
N SER A 324 21.14 15.17 -30.81
CA SER A 324 22.48 15.48 -30.30
C SER A 324 22.42 15.70 -28.79
N TYR A 325 23.42 15.23 -28.07
CA TYR A 325 23.59 15.51 -26.64
C TYR A 325 25.08 15.67 -26.31
N ASP A 326 25.40 16.50 -25.33
CA ASP A 326 26.74 16.64 -24.80
C ASP A 326 27.07 15.52 -23.81
N ASN A 327 28.32 15.07 -23.82
CA ASN A 327 28.78 13.96 -22.99
C ASN A 327 30.13 14.30 -22.36
N LEU A 328 30.36 13.85 -21.12
CA LEU A 328 31.67 13.96 -20.46
C LEU A 328 32.52 12.76 -20.86
N THR A 329 33.75 13.00 -21.33
CA THR A 329 34.63 11.93 -21.84
C THR A 329 35.94 11.79 -21.08
N GLY A 330 36.18 12.66 -20.09
CA GLY A 330 37.35 12.61 -19.23
C GLY A 330 37.48 13.89 -18.40
N PHE A 331 38.45 13.92 -17.48
CA PHE A 331 38.76 15.11 -16.69
C PHE A 331 39.77 16.03 -17.39
N THR A 332 39.70 17.33 -17.07
CA THR A 332 40.84 18.24 -17.26
C THR A 332 41.84 18.05 -16.12
N ALA A 333 43.03 18.65 -16.23
CA ALA A 333 44.00 18.63 -15.13
C ALA A 333 43.50 19.31 -13.84
N GLU A 334 42.55 20.24 -13.96
CA GLU A 334 41.90 20.84 -12.78
C GLU A 334 40.84 19.89 -12.22
N GLY A 335 40.05 19.25 -13.08
CA GLY A 335 39.10 18.20 -12.69
C GLY A 335 39.76 17.03 -11.95
N GLU A 336 40.88 16.51 -12.45
CA GLU A 336 41.64 15.43 -11.78
C GLU A 336 42.10 15.84 -10.37
N ALA A 337 42.54 17.10 -10.22
CA ALA A 337 42.98 17.62 -8.93
C ALA A 337 41.81 17.80 -7.96
N THR A 338 40.68 18.32 -8.43
CA THR A 338 39.47 18.49 -7.63
C THR A 338 38.87 17.13 -7.25
N LEU A 339 38.86 16.14 -8.15
CA LEU A 339 38.40 14.78 -7.82
C LEU A 339 39.22 14.20 -6.66
N ALA A 340 40.54 14.24 -6.75
CA ALA A 340 41.42 13.71 -5.70
C ALA A 340 41.26 14.44 -4.35
N GLU A 341 40.91 15.73 -4.37
CA GLU A 341 40.60 16.49 -3.16
C GLU A 341 39.25 16.07 -2.56
N GLN A 342 38.21 15.98 -3.40
CA GLN A 342 36.83 15.68 -3.00
C GLN A 342 36.60 14.21 -2.62
N MET A 343 37.38 13.26 -3.16
CA MET A 343 37.35 11.87 -2.68
C MET A 343 38.10 11.71 -1.35
N GLY A 344 39.15 12.50 -1.14
CA GLY A 344 40.00 12.38 0.04
C GLY A 344 41.09 11.30 -0.04
N PRO A 345 42.03 11.27 0.92
CA PRO A 345 43.09 10.26 0.95
C PRO A 345 42.57 8.88 1.38
N ALA A 346 43.03 7.83 0.69
CA ALA A 346 42.71 6.46 1.07
C ALA A 346 43.07 6.16 2.54
N GLY A 347 42.12 5.55 3.26
CA GLY A 347 42.26 5.20 4.68
C GLY A 347 42.08 6.36 5.66
N GLN A 348 41.79 7.57 5.20
CA GLN A 348 41.41 8.68 6.09
C GLN A 348 39.90 8.63 6.35
N GLU A 349 39.51 8.69 7.62
CA GLU A 349 38.10 8.77 8.05
C GLU A 349 37.31 9.81 7.25
N GLY A 350 36.16 9.39 6.73
CA GLY A 350 35.25 10.22 5.91
C GLY A 350 35.70 10.46 4.47
N SER A 351 36.80 9.86 4.01
CA SER A 351 37.15 9.80 2.59
C SER A 351 36.37 8.68 1.90
N ILE A 352 36.04 8.88 0.63
CA ILE A 352 35.28 7.93 -0.17
C ILE A 352 36.19 6.77 -0.58
N ALA A 353 35.68 5.56 -0.43
CA ALA A 353 36.25 4.33 -0.97
C ALA A 353 35.34 3.83 -2.10
N VAL A 354 35.86 2.97 -2.96
CA VAL A 354 35.10 2.33 -4.03
C VAL A 354 35.28 0.82 -3.90
N PRO A 355 34.22 0.02 -3.95
CA PRO A 355 34.34 -1.44 -3.87
C PRO A 355 35.22 -1.98 -5.01
N ASP A 356 36.08 -2.94 -4.70
CA ASP A 356 37.01 -3.53 -5.68
C ASP A 356 36.26 -4.18 -6.85
N LEU A 357 35.06 -4.73 -6.60
CA LEU A 357 34.21 -5.39 -7.60
C LEU A 357 33.68 -4.47 -8.71
N VAL A 358 33.60 -3.15 -8.47
CA VAL A 358 33.05 -2.17 -9.44
C VAL A 358 34.06 -1.09 -9.86
N ALA A 359 35.26 -1.12 -9.27
CA ALA A 359 36.26 -0.09 -9.47
C ALA A 359 36.75 0.02 -10.94
N GLU A 360 36.72 -1.08 -11.71
CA GLU A 360 37.11 -1.07 -13.13
C GLU A 360 36.05 -0.43 -14.05
N ASP A 361 34.77 -0.46 -13.65
CA ASP A 361 33.64 0.05 -14.43
C ASP A 361 33.25 1.50 -14.04
N SER A 362 33.79 2.00 -12.93
CA SER A 362 33.50 3.34 -12.40
C SER A 362 34.33 4.44 -13.07
N THR A 363 33.69 5.42 -13.72
CA THR A 363 34.39 6.49 -14.46
C THR A 363 34.63 7.75 -13.64
N TYR A 364 33.84 7.95 -12.58
CA TYR A 364 33.78 9.15 -11.74
C TYR A 364 33.32 10.42 -12.47
N LEU A 365 32.99 10.35 -13.76
CA LEU A 365 32.52 11.52 -14.51
C LEU A 365 31.15 11.93 -13.99
N GLY A 366 30.98 13.23 -13.73
CA GLY A 366 29.79 13.75 -13.06
C GLY A 366 29.83 13.71 -11.53
N PHE A 367 30.90 13.21 -10.91
CA PHE A 367 31.05 13.18 -9.45
C PHE A 367 31.23 14.57 -8.83
N LEU A 368 32.00 15.47 -9.47
CA LEU A 368 32.47 16.71 -8.85
C LEU A 368 31.34 17.63 -8.38
N LYS A 369 31.34 17.97 -7.09
CA LYS A 369 30.31 18.81 -6.47
C LYS A 369 30.71 20.29 -6.48
N ALA A 370 29.75 21.16 -6.76
CA ALA A 370 29.94 22.62 -6.75
C ALA A 370 29.88 23.16 -5.30
N THR A 371 31.00 23.08 -4.58
CA THR A 371 31.11 23.53 -3.18
C THR A 371 32.37 24.37 -2.94
N ASP A 372 32.29 25.27 -1.95
CA ASP A 372 33.44 26.04 -1.43
C ASP A 372 34.19 25.28 -0.31
N GLU A 373 33.72 24.10 0.10
CA GLU A 373 34.35 23.28 1.13
C GLU A 373 35.66 22.65 0.63
N GLU A 374 36.72 22.72 1.46
CA GLU A 374 38.02 22.08 1.18
C GLU A 374 38.03 20.65 1.73
N GLY A 375 38.52 19.68 0.96
CA GLY A 375 38.67 18.28 1.35
C GLY A 375 37.56 17.34 0.88
N PRO A 376 37.40 16.15 1.51
CA PRO A 376 36.42 15.16 1.10
C PRO A 376 35.01 15.73 1.15
N VAL A 377 34.21 15.47 0.12
CA VAL A 377 32.81 15.91 0.03
C VAL A 377 31.88 14.74 0.26
N SER A 378 30.73 15.02 0.87
CA SER A 378 29.70 14.01 1.04
C SER A 378 29.06 13.65 -0.31
N PRO A 379 28.75 12.37 -0.58
CA PRO A 379 27.99 12.00 -1.77
C PRO A 379 26.57 12.61 -1.75
N TRP A 380 26.07 13.00 -0.57
CA TRP A 380 24.78 13.68 -0.36
C TRP A 380 24.83 15.19 -0.61
N THR A 381 25.91 15.74 -1.19
CA THR A 381 26.00 17.16 -1.51
C THR A 381 25.08 17.52 -2.69
N THR A 382 24.30 18.58 -2.53
CA THR A 382 23.35 19.09 -3.56
C THR A 382 24.01 19.24 -4.93
N SER A 383 23.36 18.71 -5.97
CA SER A 383 23.73 18.95 -7.35
C SER A 383 23.48 20.41 -7.71
N SER A 384 24.46 21.07 -8.30
CA SER A 384 24.42 22.49 -8.58
C SER A 384 25.29 22.82 -9.78
N LYS A 385 25.14 24.06 -10.27
CA LYS A 385 25.80 24.51 -11.50
C LYS A 385 27.32 24.40 -11.37
N LEU A 386 27.95 23.75 -12.35
CA LEU A 386 29.40 23.61 -12.47
C LEU A 386 29.86 24.18 -13.82
N ASP A 387 31.07 24.76 -13.87
CA ASP A 387 31.73 25.08 -15.14
C ASP A 387 32.27 23.77 -15.76
N LEU A 388 31.44 23.08 -16.54
CA LEU A 388 31.75 21.75 -17.05
C LEU A 388 33.06 21.72 -17.86
N GLU A 389 33.29 22.66 -18.79
CA GLU A 389 34.50 22.71 -19.61
C GLU A 389 35.79 22.98 -18.80
N LYS A 390 35.64 23.58 -17.61
CA LYS A 390 36.77 23.78 -16.70
C LYS A 390 37.27 22.47 -16.10
N TYR A 391 36.36 21.54 -15.77
CA TYR A 391 36.68 20.32 -15.04
C TYR A 391 36.65 19.05 -15.89
N TYR A 392 35.89 19.05 -16.99
CA TYR A 392 35.70 17.89 -17.87
C TYR A 392 36.01 18.21 -19.33
N ASN A 393 36.36 17.18 -20.09
CA ASN A 393 36.33 17.21 -21.55
C ASN A 393 34.88 16.91 -21.97
N VAL A 394 34.28 17.85 -22.72
CA VAL A 394 32.90 17.74 -23.20
C VAL A 394 32.91 17.49 -24.71
N GLU A 395 32.16 16.48 -25.16
CA GLU A 395 31.98 16.16 -26.57
C GLU A 395 30.50 16.00 -26.91
N THR A 396 30.07 16.57 -28.04
CA THR A 396 28.70 16.36 -28.56
C THR A 396 28.60 15.02 -29.30
N VAL A 397 27.76 14.13 -28.80
CA VAL A 397 27.37 12.88 -29.43
C VAL A 397 26.18 13.12 -30.35
N ASN A 398 26.17 12.47 -31.52
CA ASN A 398 25.04 12.54 -32.46
C ASN A 398 24.48 11.13 -32.63
N VAL A 399 23.26 10.91 -32.14
CA VAL A 399 22.54 9.64 -32.22
C VAL A 399 21.66 9.66 -33.46
N ASN A 400 21.85 8.73 -34.38
CA ASN A 400 20.98 8.56 -35.53
C ASN A 400 19.81 7.64 -35.19
N MET A 401 18.58 8.04 -35.52
CA MET A 401 17.40 7.27 -35.11
C MET A 401 17.27 5.92 -35.81
N ASP A 402 17.70 5.80 -37.08
CA ASP A 402 17.66 4.52 -37.78
C ASP A 402 18.63 3.52 -37.15
N GLU A 403 19.81 3.99 -36.73
CA GLU A 403 20.85 3.19 -36.07
C GLU A 403 20.42 2.80 -34.65
N LEU A 404 19.89 3.73 -33.86
CA LEU A 404 19.38 3.43 -32.52
C LEU A 404 18.25 2.38 -32.56
N LEU A 405 17.27 2.55 -33.44
CA LEU A 405 16.11 1.67 -33.55
C LEU A 405 16.38 0.36 -34.33
N ASP A 406 17.59 0.19 -34.88
CA ASP A 406 18.07 -1.12 -35.33
C ASP A 406 18.48 -2.03 -34.16
N ASP A 407 18.73 -1.44 -32.99
CA ASP A 407 19.28 -2.12 -31.82
C ASP A 407 18.32 -2.18 -30.64
N VAL A 408 17.50 -1.14 -30.43
CA VAL A 408 16.53 -1.07 -29.32
C VAL A 408 15.13 -0.70 -29.79
N PHE A 409 14.12 -1.00 -28.98
CA PHE A 409 12.81 -0.36 -29.03
C PHE A 409 12.36 0.00 -27.62
N PHE A 410 11.44 0.95 -27.50
CA PHE A 410 11.09 1.54 -26.22
C PHE A 410 9.70 1.11 -25.78
N LEU A 411 9.60 0.77 -24.50
CA LEU A 411 8.38 0.77 -23.72
C LEU A 411 8.42 2.04 -22.87
N ILE A 412 7.42 2.90 -23.02
CA ILE A 412 7.40 4.19 -22.31
C ILE A 412 6.12 4.25 -21.50
N VAL A 413 6.27 4.28 -20.18
CA VAL A 413 5.19 4.46 -19.22
C VAL A 413 5.41 5.84 -18.62
N PRO A 414 4.79 6.93 -19.15
CA PRO A 414 5.03 8.25 -18.57
C PRO A 414 4.71 8.28 -17.07
N GLU A 415 3.65 7.61 -16.65
CA GLU A 415 3.17 7.58 -15.27
C GLU A 415 2.52 6.23 -14.96
N GLU A 416 3.07 5.50 -13.99
CA GLU A 416 2.47 4.28 -13.44
C GLU A 416 1.31 4.63 -12.49
N ASN A 417 1.47 5.65 -11.65
CA ASN A 417 0.46 6.09 -10.70
C ASN A 417 -0.44 7.18 -11.29
N VAL A 418 -1.23 6.79 -12.29
CA VAL A 418 -2.11 7.72 -13.04
C VAL A 418 -3.11 8.48 -12.15
N GLU A 419 -3.58 7.84 -11.07
CA GLU A 419 -4.41 8.50 -10.05
C GLU A 419 -3.59 9.50 -9.25
N GLY A 420 -2.40 9.09 -8.79
CA GLY A 420 -1.45 9.97 -8.13
C GLY A 420 -1.15 11.21 -8.96
N ARG A 421 -1.01 11.11 -10.28
CA ARG A 421 -0.74 12.29 -11.14
C ARG A 421 -1.96 13.17 -11.28
N THR A 422 -3.15 12.57 -11.35
CA THR A 422 -4.42 13.29 -11.37
C THR A 422 -4.61 14.13 -10.10
N TYR A 423 -4.13 13.64 -8.96
CA TYR A 423 -4.28 14.29 -7.65
C TYR A 423 -3.01 14.98 -7.13
N VAL A 424 -1.90 14.82 -7.82
CA VAL A 424 -0.53 15.18 -7.40
C VAL A 424 -0.20 14.60 -6.02
N THR A 425 -0.35 13.29 -5.86
CA THR A 425 -0.05 12.55 -4.63
C THR A 425 1.02 11.50 -4.88
N ARG A 426 1.88 11.26 -3.88
CA ARG A 426 2.88 10.19 -3.94
C ARG A 426 2.24 8.81 -4.10
N THR A 427 1.14 8.61 -3.37
CA THR A 427 0.40 7.35 -3.25
C THR A 427 -0.74 7.26 -4.24
N SER A 428 -1.21 6.04 -4.53
CA SER A 428 -2.45 5.80 -5.28
C SER A 428 -3.68 6.21 -4.46
N SER A 429 -4.89 6.22 -5.05
CA SER A 429 -6.12 6.53 -4.29
C SER A 429 -6.40 5.54 -3.16
N GLY A 430 -5.84 4.32 -3.22
CA GLY A 430 -5.86 3.32 -2.15
C GLY A 430 -5.11 3.77 -0.89
N GLY A 431 -4.20 4.74 -1.02
CA GLY A 431 -3.39 5.31 0.05
C GLY A 431 -2.06 4.61 0.28
N PHE A 432 -1.54 3.94 -0.74
CA PHE A 432 -0.34 3.09 -0.68
C PHE A 432 0.81 3.74 -1.46
N ASP A 433 2.01 3.65 -0.89
CA ASP A 433 3.22 3.93 -1.65
C ASP A 433 3.49 2.73 -2.57
N LEU A 434 3.30 2.90 -3.87
CA LEU A 434 3.46 1.83 -4.86
C LEU A 434 4.92 1.35 -4.95
N ASN A 435 5.89 2.24 -4.70
CA ASN A 435 7.31 1.87 -4.57
C ASN A 435 7.63 1.24 -3.19
N ARG A 436 6.63 0.65 -2.55
CA ARG A 436 6.71 -0.20 -1.36
C ARG A 436 5.77 -1.41 -1.46
N ASP A 437 5.21 -1.68 -2.64
CA ASP A 437 4.17 -2.68 -2.89
C ASP A 437 4.57 -3.76 -3.92
N ASN A 438 5.69 -3.65 -4.65
CA ASN A 438 5.97 -4.53 -5.81
C ASN A 438 6.03 -6.04 -5.49
N SER A 439 6.61 -6.42 -4.36
CA SER A 439 6.58 -7.82 -3.92
C SER A 439 5.22 -8.22 -3.38
N PHE A 440 4.47 -7.31 -2.76
CA PHE A 440 3.17 -7.62 -2.13
C PHE A 440 2.02 -7.66 -3.12
N GLN A 441 2.04 -6.75 -4.09
CA GLN A 441 1.08 -6.51 -5.16
C GLN A 441 -0.34 -6.33 -4.64
N THR A 442 -0.51 -5.46 -3.65
CA THR A 442 -1.81 -5.20 -3.03
C THR A 442 -2.65 -4.20 -3.83
N GLN A 443 -2.02 -3.31 -4.61
CA GLN A 443 -2.70 -2.35 -5.46
C GLN A 443 -2.72 -2.77 -6.93
N ALA A 444 -3.79 -2.43 -7.65
CA ALA A 444 -3.95 -2.80 -9.06
C ALA A 444 -2.86 -2.21 -9.96
N GLU A 445 -2.37 -1.00 -9.66
CA GLU A 445 -1.29 -0.33 -10.38
C GLU A 445 -0.03 -1.19 -10.40
N THR A 446 0.40 -1.62 -9.22
CA THR A 446 1.54 -2.53 -9.03
C THR A 446 1.33 -3.87 -9.75
N GLN A 447 0.12 -4.44 -9.68
CA GLN A 447 -0.20 -5.69 -10.36
C GLN A 447 -0.07 -5.56 -11.88
N ASN A 448 -0.52 -4.43 -12.44
CA ASN A 448 -0.47 -4.14 -13.87
C ASN A 448 0.99 -3.92 -14.33
N MET A 449 1.79 -3.16 -13.58
CA MET A 449 3.20 -2.89 -13.91
C MET A 449 4.06 -4.16 -13.84
N THR A 450 3.91 -4.95 -12.78
CA THR A 450 4.64 -6.23 -12.64
C THR A 450 4.24 -7.24 -13.71
N GLN A 451 2.96 -7.26 -14.13
CA GLN A 451 2.51 -8.05 -15.28
C GLN A 451 3.13 -7.54 -16.59
N LEU A 452 3.24 -6.23 -16.82
CA LEU A 452 3.93 -5.67 -17.98
C LEU A 452 5.41 -6.10 -18.02
N ILE A 453 6.10 -6.04 -16.89
CA ILE A 453 7.50 -6.50 -16.76
C ILE A 453 7.60 -7.99 -17.12
N ALA A 454 6.69 -8.83 -16.62
CA ALA A 454 6.63 -10.25 -16.95
C ALA A 454 6.29 -10.50 -18.43
N GLU A 455 5.44 -9.68 -19.04
CA GLU A 455 5.05 -9.78 -20.45
C GLU A 455 6.22 -9.45 -21.38
N TRP A 456 7.03 -8.45 -21.04
CA TRP A 456 8.07 -7.96 -21.94
C TRP A 456 9.48 -8.46 -21.62
N ASN A 457 9.79 -8.82 -20.37
CA ASN A 457 11.15 -9.05 -19.89
C ASN A 457 12.12 -7.97 -20.42
N PRO A 458 11.90 -6.67 -20.12
CA PRO A 458 12.80 -5.62 -20.58
C PRO A 458 14.25 -6.00 -20.29
N VAL A 459 15.19 -5.73 -21.22
CA VAL A 459 16.61 -5.98 -20.88
C VAL A 459 17.13 -4.88 -19.96
N SER A 460 16.53 -3.70 -20.03
CA SER A 460 16.83 -2.54 -19.20
C SER A 460 15.53 -1.85 -18.77
N PHE A 461 15.45 -1.48 -17.50
CA PHE A 461 14.35 -0.70 -16.94
C PHE A 461 14.89 0.44 -16.08
N THR A 462 14.50 1.68 -16.36
CA THR A 462 14.84 2.83 -15.53
C THR A 462 13.58 3.49 -15.04
N GLU A 463 13.44 3.62 -13.72
CA GLU A 463 12.37 4.35 -13.06
C GLU A 463 12.91 5.66 -12.51
N PHE A 464 12.33 6.77 -12.96
CA PHE A 464 12.71 8.09 -12.50
C PHE A 464 11.81 8.50 -11.33
N HIS A 465 12.43 9.10 -10.33
CA HIS A 465 11.86 9.56 -9.07
C HIS A 465 12.31 11.01 -8.79
N GLY A 466 12.28 11.44 -7.54
CA GLY A 466 12.59 12.78 -7.09
C GLY A 466 12.74 12.86 -5.58
N GLN A 467 12.96 14.07 -5.08
CA GLN A 467 13.18 14.31 -3.65
C GLN A 467 14.58 13.92 -3.15
N HIS A 468 15.61 13.96 -4.02
CA HIS A 468 17.02 13.84 -3.63
C HIS A 468 17.87 14.96 -4.22
N LYS A 469 18.48 15.79 -3.38
CA LYS A 469 19.12 17.04 -3.79
C LYS A 469 20.40 16.83 -4.60
N GLU A 470 21.05 15.67 -4.46
CA GLU A 470 22.34 15.30 -5.04
C GLU A 470 22.26 14.79 -6.49
N PHE A 471 21.04 14.59 -7.03
CA PHE A 471 20.77 13.82 -8.25
C PHE A 471 21.40 12.43 -8.17
N GLN A 472 20.62 11.41 -7.82
CA GLN A 472 21.13 10.05 -7.61
C GLN A 472 20.84 9.18 -8.83
N CYS A 473 21.78 8.33 -9.22
CA CYS A 473 21.60 7.33 -10.26
C CYS A 473 22.10 5.98 -9.73
N GLU A 474 21.18 5.03 -9.52
CA GLU A 474 21.51 3.65 -9.17
C GLU A 474 22.33 2.94 -10.26
N PRO A 475 23.07 1.86 -9.94
CA PRO A 475 22.72 0.78 -8.99
C PRO A 475 22.81 1.11 -7.49
N CYS A 476 21.96 0.42 -6.73
CA CYS A 476 22.02 0.26 -5.27
C CYS A 476 23.34 -0.37 -4.78
N ASP A 477 23.54 -0.33 -3.47
CA ASP A 477 24.67 -0.95 -2.78
C ASP A 477 24.25 -2.13 -1.86
N PRO A 478 25.19 -2.87 -1.24
CA PRO A 478 24.86 -3.94 -0.30
C PRO A 478 24.14 -3.43 0.97
N PRO A 479 23.34 -4.27 1.65
CA PRO A 479 23.15 -5.69 1.40
C PRO A 479 22.27 -5.98 0.19
N HIS A 480 22.67 -6.99 -0.57
CA HIS A 480 22.01 -7.36 -1.81
C HIS A 480 20.96 -8.44 -1.62
N GLU A 481 19.87 -8.36 -2.39
CA GLU A 481 18.83 -9.39 -2.36
C GLU A 481 19.38 -10.76 -2.83
N PRO A 482 19.09 -11.86 -2.09
CA PRO A 482 19.67 -13.18 -2.37
C PRO A 482 19.38 -13.78 -3.74
N ASN A 483 18.20 -13.55 -4.30
CA ASN A 483 17.76 -14.09 -5.59
C ASN A 483 18.35 -13.35 -6.80
N PHE A 484 19.03 -12.21 -6.60
CA PHE A 484 19.76 -11.51 -7.67
C PHE A 484 21.04 -12.25 -8.07
N GLU A 485 21.26 -12.37 -9.37
CA GLU A 485 22.44 -12.99 -9.96
C GLU A 485 23.47 -11.90 -10.30
N TYR A 486 23.97 -11.21 -9.26
CA TYR A 486 24.75 -9.98 -9.36
C TYR A 486 26.01 -10.07 -10.24
N ASP A 487 26.65 -11.24 -10.32
CA ASP A 487 27.80 -11.49 -11.19
C ASP A 487 27.48 -11.35 -12.69
N LEU A 488 26.20 -11.44 -13.05
CA LEU A 488 25.71 -11.21 -14.42
C LEU A 488 25.07 -9.82 -14.60
N LEU A 489 24.76 -9.12 -13.51
CA LEU A 489 24.06 -7.83 -13.54
C LEU A 489 25.02 -6.63 -13.41
N ALA A 490 26.00 -6.72 -12.50
CA ALA A 490 26.77 -5.59 -12.02
C ALA A 490 27.48 -4.74 -13.10
N GLU A 491 28.14 -5.38 -14.08
CA GLU A 491 28.90 -4.66 -15.13
C GLU A 491 28.02 -3.64 -15.87
N ASN A 492 26.84 -4.08 -16.33
CA ASN A 492 25.91 -3.23 -17.06
C ASN A 492 25.12 -2.32 -16.13
N LEU A 493 24.90 -2.70 -14.86
CA LEU A 493 24.33 -1.78 -13.87
C LEU A 493 25.25 -0.57 -13.67
N VAL A 494 26.54 -0.76 -13.41
CA VAL A 494 27.45 0.38 -13.20
C VAL A 494 27.61 1.19 -14.50
N SER A 495 27.95 0.52 -15.60
CA SER A 495 28.25 1.22 -16.86
C SER A 495 27.02 1.88 -17.50
N GLY A 496 25.85 1.25 -17.41
CA GLY A 496 24.59 1.81 -17.90
C GLY A 496 24.10 2.98 -17.04
N GLY A 497 24.32 2.92 -15.71
CA GLY A 497 24.06 4.02 -14.79
C GLY A 497 24.99 5.21 -15.02
N GLU A 498 26.29 4.96 -15.28
CA GLU A 498 27.26 5.99 -15.67
C GLU A 498 26.84 6.67 -16.99
N ALA A 499 26.43 5.89 -18.00
CA ALA A 499 25.95 6.44 -19.27
C ALA A 499 24.72 7.34 -19.11
N LEU A 500 23.81 6.98 -18.20
CA LEU A 500 22.65 7.79 -17.84
C LEU A 500 23.07 9.09 -17.13
N GLY A 501 23.78 8.95 -16.00
CA GLY A 501 24.12 10.06 -15.13
C GLY A 501 24.99 11.10 -15.83
N ILE A 502 25.98 10.66 -16.61
CA ILE A 502 26.89 11.54 -17.37
C ILE A 502 26.12 12.36 -18.41
N ALA A 503 25.26 11.71 -19.19
CA ALA A 503 24.49 12.40 -20.23
C ALA A 503 23.49 13.39 -19.61
N ALA A 504 22.82 13.00 -18.52
CA ALA A 504 21.90 13.87 -17.81
C ALA A 504 22.57 15.18 -17.35
N VAL A 505 23.68 15.09 -16.59
CA VAL A 505 24.32 16.27 -16.00
C VAL A 505 25.02 17.18 -17.01
N ALA A 506 25.28 16.70 -18.23
CA ALA A 506 25.98 17.45 -19.26
C ALA A 506 25.05 18.35 -20.11
N ASN A 507 23.72 18.12 -20.09
CA ASN A 507 22.78 18.75 -21.03
C ASN A 507 21.82 19.77 -20.39
N ASN A 508 22.15 20.25 -19.18
CA ASN A 508 21.37 21.28 -18.50
C ASN A 508 22.29 22.28 -17.77
N ASP A 509 21.75 23.46 -17.46
CA ASP A 509 22.51 24.60 -16.94
C ASP A 509 22.50 24.73 -15.40
N THR A 510 21.90 23.75 -14.69
CA THR A 510 21.54 23.87 -13.26
C THR A 510 22.11 22.76 -12.38
N PHE A 511 22.03 21.51 -12.82
CA PHE A 511 22.39 20.29 -12.08
C PHE A 511 23.50 19.56 -12.83
N ASN A 512 24.76 19.79 -12.44
CA ASN A 512 25.93 19.32 -13.19
C ASN A 512 26.76 18.26 -12.44
N SER A 513 26.15 17.58 -11.47
CA SER A 513 26.75 16.45 -10.77
C SER A 513 25.71 15.40 -10.37
N TYR A 514 26.10 14.14 -10.23
CA TYR A 514 25.25 13.06 -9.72
C TYR A 514 26.01 12.19 -8.72
N SER A 515 25.31 11.34 -8.00
CA SER A 515 25.87 10.33 -7.09
C SER A 515 25.39 8.93 -7.47
N MET A 516 26.27 7.95 -7.36
CA MET A 516 25.95 6.53 -7.60
C MET A 516 26.25 5.73 -6.32
N PRO A 517 25.25 5.16 -5.63
CA PRO A 517 25.44 4.52 -4.34
C PRO A 517 26.58 3.48 -4.31
N GLN A 518 26.52 2.50 -5.20
CA GLN A 518 27.54 1.44 -5.33
C GLN A 518 28.98 1.96 -5.52
N ARG A 519 29.15 3.16 -6.10
CA ARG A 519 30.46 3.78 -6.34
C ARG A 519 30.87 4.73 -5.20
N ASP A 520 29.91 5.47 -4.64
CA ASP A 520 30.19 6.70 -3.89
C ASP A 520 29.91 6.60 -2.38
N TYR A 521 29.16 5.60 -1.90
CA TYR A 521 28.66 5.55 -0.51
C TYR A 521 29.58 4.80 0.46
N LEU A 522 30.50 3.98 -0.05
CA LEU A 522 31.50 3.32 0.76
C LEU A 522 32.50 4.36 1.31
N SER A 523 32.77 4.32 2.61
CA SER A 523 33.66 5.27 3.26
C SER A 523 34.78 4.60 4.05
N TYR A 524 35.95 5.23 4.15
CA TYR A 524 37.01 4.77 5.04
C TYR A 524 36.69 5.11 6.50
N THR A 525 36.94 4.17 7.42
CA THR A 525 36.72 4.36 8.87
C THR A 525 37.87 5.07 9.58
N GLY A 526 39.02 5.21 8.91
CA GLY A 526 40.27 5.67 9.54
C GLY A 526 41.07 4.56 10.25
N GLU A 527 40.51 3.35 10.34
CA GLU A 527 41.15 2.18 10.92
C GLU A 527 41.78 1.25 9.86
N THR A 528 42.46 0.20 10.32
CA THR A 528 43.05 -0.82 9.45
C THR A 528 42.60 -2.20 9.90
N ASN A 529 42.24 -3.05 8.92
CA ASN A 529 41.91 -4.45 9.12
C ASN A 529 43.11 -5.24 9.66
N ALA A 530 42.85 -6.47 10.13
CA ALA A 530 43.89 -7.33 10.71
C ALA A 530 45.01 -7.72 9.72
N ASP A 531 44.73 -7.70 8.42
CA ASP A 531 45.69 -7.96 7.34
C ASP A 531 46.50 -6.72 6.93
N GLY A 532 46.17 -5.55 7.47
CA GLY A 532 46.81 -4.27 7.19
C GLY A 532 46.20 -3.47 6.04
N SER A 533 45.10 -3.92 5.43
CA SER A 533 44.28 -3.11 4.52
C SER A 533 43.55 -2.00 5.30
N TYR A 534 43.14 -0.94 4.61
CA TYR A 534 42.28 0.09 5.21
C TYR A 534 40.89 -0.48 5.41
N GLN A 535 40.30 -0.20 6.56
CA GLN A 535 38.92 -0.61 6.81
C GLN A 535 37.96 0.40 6.17
N THR A 536 36.92 -0.13 5.54
CA THR A 536 35.82 0.60 4.90
C THR A 536 34.51 0.24 5.58
N GLN A 537 33.46 1.03 5.39
CA GLN A 537 32.14 0.77 5.94
C GLN A 537 31.03 1.40 5.09
N TRP A 538 29.94 0.63 4.93
CA TRP A 538 28.62 1.08 4.47
C TRP A 538 27.84 1.60 5.69
N LEU A 539 27.73 2.92 5.84
CA LEU A 539 27.11 3.55 7.02
C LEU A 539 25.61 3.76 6.89
N ASP A 540 25.19 4.14 5.69
CA ASP A 540 23.80 4.47 5.31
C ASP A 540 23.59 3.94 3.89
N PRO A 541 23.61 2.60 3.72
CA PRO A 541 23.51 1.97 2.41
C PRO A 541 22.20 2.35 1.72
N TRP A 542 22.27 2.55 0.41
CA TRP A 542 21.10 2.60 -0.46
C TRP A 542 20.89 1.20 -1.03
N ASP A 543 20.44 0.31 -0.15
CA ASP A 543 20.43 -1.11 -0.44
C ASP A 543 19.34 -1.54 -1.44
N ASP A 544 19.51 -2.73 -2.00
CA ASP A 544 18.48 -3.40 -2.80
C ASP A 544 17.91 -4.66 -2.16
N MET A 545 18.12 -4.86 -0.85
CA MET A 545 17.65 -6.05 -0.13
C MET A 545 16.13 -6.26 -0.28
N SER A 546 15.36 -5.16 -0.35
CA SER A 546 13.92 -5.23 -0.58
C SER A 546 13.58 -5.25 -2.07
N THR A 547 12.70 -6.17 -2.45
CA THR A 547 12.07 -6.23 -3.78
C THR A 547 10.75 -5.47 -3.84
N SER A 548 10.42 -4.69 -2.81
CA SER A 548 9.19 -3.89 -2.75
C SER A 548 9.18 -2.70 -3.72
N TYR A 549 10.32 -2.38 -4.33
CA TYR A 549 10.50 -1.34 -5.34
C TYR A 549 10.38 -1.90 -6.76
N THR A 550 9.90 -1.11 -7.72
CA THR A 550 9.68 -1.60 -9.09
C THR A 550 10.98 -2.01 -9.79
N PRO A 551 12.09 -1.22 -9.72
CA PRO A 551 13.35 -1.60 -10.34
C PRO A 551 13.93 -2.89 -9.75
N GLN A 552 14.04 -2.99 -8.43
CA GLN A 552 14.55 -4.17 -7.73
C GLN A 552 13.67 -5.40 -8.00
N TYR A 553 12.34 -5.27 -7.98
CA TYR A 553 11.44 -6.36 -8.37
C TYR A 553 11.73 -6.87 -9.78
N SER A 554 11.94 -5.95 -10.74
CA SER A 554 12.23 -6.32 -12.12
C SER A 554 13.55 -7.07 -12.30
N MET A 555 14.52 -6.90 -11.38
CA MET A 555 15.78 -7.66 -11.40
C MET A 555 15.57 -9.16 -11.12
N LEU A 556 14.52 -9.54 -10.36
CA LEU A 556 14.11 -10.94 -10.24
C LEU A 556 13.71 -11.55 -11.60
N HIS A 557 13.28 -10.71 -12.55
CA HIS A 557 12.94 -11.11 -13.91
C HIS A 557 14.14 -11.16 -14.86
N GLY A 558 15.36 -10.89 -14.38
CA GLY A 558 16.58 -10.79 -15.18
C GLY A 558 16.72 -9.46 -15.92
N THR A 559 16.01 -8.42 -15.48
CA THR A 559 16.11 -7.05 -16.01
C THR A 559 17.28 -6.32 -15.35
N LEU A 560 18.03 -5.52 -16.11
CA LEU A 560 18.98 -4.56 -15.54
C LEU A 560 18.24 -3.27 -15.19
N ALA A 561 18.08 -3.00 -13.91
CA ALA A 561 17.16 -1.96 -13.44
C ALA A 561 17.86 -0.81 -12.70
N TYR A 562 17.29 0.39 -12.78
CA TYR A 562 17.85 1.61 -12.22
C TYR A 562 16.76 2.48 -11.60
N THR A 563 16.92 2.88 -10.34
CA THR A 563 16.18 4.03 -9.78
C THR A 563 17.01 5.30 -9.95
N VAL A 564 16.36 6.39 -10.38
CA VAL A 564 17.04 7.68 -10.60
C VAL A 564 16.30 8.80 -9.88
N GLU A 565 16.93 9.46 -8.93
CA GLU A 565 16.29 10.45 -8.06
C GLU A 565 16.61 11.89 -8.49
N LEU A 566 15.59 12.67 -8.86
CA LEU A 566 15.76 14.04 -9.35
C LEU A 566 15.92 15.09 -8.24
N PRO A 567 16.76 16.13 -8.46
CA PRO A 567 17.06 17.19 -7.49
C PRO A 567 16.01 18.29 -7.35
N SER A 568 15.10 18.41 -8.31
CA SER A 568 14.09 19.47 -8.39
C SER A 568 12.98 19.06 -9.37
N HIS A 569 11.94 19.88 -9.49
CA HIS A 569 10.83 19.67 -10.42
C HIS A 569 10.62 20.87 -11.36
N ASN A 570 11.58 21.08 -12.25
CA ASN A 570 11.57 22.16 -13.22
C ASN A 570 12.07 21.65 -14.58
N ASP A 571 12.10 22.50 -15.60
CA ASP A 571 12.53 22.12 -16.95
C ASP A 571 13.99 21.58 -16.98
N ALA A 572 14.87 22.04 -16.09
CA ALA A 572 16.21 21.47 -15.96
C ALA A 572 16.19 20.02 -15.45
N ALA A 573 15.22 19.64 -14.60
CA ALA A 573 15.05 18.26 -14.17
C ALA A 573 14.38 17.39 -15.23
N THR A 574 13.46 17.93 -16.04
CA THR A 574 12.92 17.20 -17.21
C THR A 574 14.02 16.93 -18.24
N ASP A 575 14.97 17.85 -18.42
CA ASP A 575 16.17 17.66 -19.24
C ASP A 575 17.08 16.55 -18.70
N LEU A 576 17.30 16.47 -17.38
CA LEU A 576 18.08 15.37 -16.77
C LEU A 576 17.50 14.01 -17.17
N VAL A 577 16.18 13.85 -17.06
CA VAL A 577 15.48 12.61 -17.44
C VAL A 577 15.65 12.31 -18.92
N ALA A 578 15.32 13.27 -19.79
CA ALA A 578 15.25 13.03 -21.22
C ALA A 578 16.63 12.76 -21.84
N TYR A 579 17.65 13.52 -21.45
CA TYR A 579 19.02 13.29 -21.94
C TYR A 579 19.70 12.11 -21.23
N GLY A 580 19.39 11.83 -19.97
CA GLY A 580 19.82 10.62 -19.28
C GLY A 580 19.29 9.35 -19.97
N ALA A 581 17.99 9.31 -20.27
CA ALA A 581 17.36 8.24 -21.03
C ALA A 581 18.01 8.06 -22.41
N LEU A 582 18.27 9.16 -23.13
CA LEU A 582 18.97 9.10 -24.42
C LEU A 582 20.39 8.54 -24.31
N GLY A 583 21.17 8.99 -23.33
CA GLY A 583 22.54 8.53 -23.09
C GLY A 583 22.59 7.04 -22.76
N GLN A 584 21.73 6.59 -21.85
CA GLN A 584 21.59 5.20 -21.48
C GLN A 584 21.11 4.36 -22.67
N SER A 585 20.11 4.82 -23.42
CA SER A 585 19.58 4.13 -24.61
C SER A 585 20.66 3.90 -25.67
N ASN A 586 21.51 4.91 -25.90
CA ASN A 586 22.64 4.82 -26.83
C ASN A 586 23.69 3.81 -26.32
N TYR A 587 23.94 3.75 -25.01
CA TYR A 587 24.81 2.74 -24.40
C TYR A 587 24.22 1.33 -24.53
N VAL A 588 22.94 1.13 -24.21
CA VAL A 588 22.26 -0.17 -24.33
C VAL A 588 22.28 -0.64 -25.77
N ALA A 589 22.01 0.21 -26.76
CA ALA A 589 22.10 -0.15 -28.17
C ALA A 589 23.49 -0.69 -28.56
N GLN A 590 24.55 -0.03 -28.08
CA GLN A 590 25.94 -0.45 -28.33
C GLN A 590 26.32 -1.75 -27.61
N ASN A 591 25.62 -2.09 -26.53
CA ASN A 591 25.92 -3.23 -25.66
C ASN A 591 24.79 -4.29 -25.61
N LYS A 592 23.81 -4.23 -26.51
CA LYS A 592 22.58 -5.06 -26.48
C LYS A 592 22.86 -6.57 -26.42
N GLU A 593 23.98 -7.00 -27.00
CA GLU A 593 24.41 -8.40 -26.98
C GLU A 593 24.76 -8.85 -25.57
N SER A 594 25.47 -8.02 -24.79
CA SER A 594 25.82 -8.30 -23.39
C SER A 594 24.57 -8.34 -22.51
N TYR A 595 23.69 -7.35 -22.65
CA TYR A 595 22.39 -7.30 -21.95
C TYR A 595 21.57 -8.58 -22.17
N LEU A 596 21.33 -8.94 -23.44
CA LEU A 596 20.55 -10.14 -23.75
C LEU A 596 21.27 -11.43 -23.32
N LEU A 597 22.59 -11.51 -23.48
CA LEU A 597 23.37 -12.69 -23.10
C LEU A 597 23.29 -12.93 -21.59
N ASN A 598 23.44 -11.89 -20.76
CA ASN A 598 23.42 -12.02 -19.32
C ASN A 598 22.01 -12.38 -18.81
N GLN A 599 20.96 -11.71 -19.31
CA GLN A 599 19.57 -12.11 -19.01
C GLN A 599 19.30 -13.58 -19.40
N THR A 600 19.76 -14.01 -20.58
CA THR A 600 19.58 -15.40 -21.02
C THR A 600 20.37 -16.39 -20.16
N LYS A 601 21.55 -16.02 -19.64
CA LYS A 601 22.33 -16.85 -18.70
C LYS A 601 21.63 -16.98 -17.35
N ILE A 602 20.99 -15.91 -16.85
CA ILE A 602 20.14 -15.98 -15.64
C ILE A 602 19.03 -17.00 -15.87
N PHE A 603 18.34 -16.95 -17.01
CA PHE A 603 17.32 -17.93 -17.36
C PHE A 603 17.89 -19.34 -17.57
N GLU A 604 19.10 -19.50 -18.09
CA GLU A 604 19.78 -20.80 -18.18
C GLU A 604 20.02 -21.40 -16.80
N ARG A 605 20.52 -20.61 -15.84
CA ARG A 605 20.66 -21.06 -14.45
C ARG A 605 19.30 -21.50 -13.92
N GLY A 606 18.25 -20.72 -14.17
CA GLY A 606 16.86 -21.05 -13.82
C GLY A 606 16.36 -22.37 -14.39
N VAL A 607 16.34 -22.52 -15.71
CA VAL A 607 15.84 -23.72 -16.41
C VAL A 607 16.62 -24.99 -16.04
N THR A 608 17.88 -24.85 -15.63
CA THR A 608 18.72 -25.98 -15.20
C THR A 608 18.77 -26.18 -13.69
N ASN A 609 18.11 -25.33 -12.91
CA ASN A 609 18.23 -25.20 -11.47
C ASN A 609 19.70 -25.23 -10.97
N ALA A 610 20.58 -24.51 -11.67
CA ALA A 610 22.01 -24.47 -11.33
C ALA A 610 22.26 -23.68 -10.04
N ASN A 611 23.14 -24.20 -9.17
CA ASN A 611 23.69 -23.48 -8.03
C ASN A 611 24.73 -22.44 -8.54
N SER A 612 24.60 -21.19 -8.11
CA SER A 612 25.49 -20.06 -8.44
C SER A 612 26.15 -19.41 -7.21
N ASP A 613 26.15 -20.10 -6.07
CA ASP A 613 26.52 -19.58 -4.75
C ASP A 613 28.05 -19.53 -4.52
N ALA A 614 28.82 -20.17 -5.41
CA ALA A 614 30.28 -20.15 -5.35
C ALA A 614 30.82 -18.71 -5.35
N TYR A 615 31.91 -18.48 -4.60
CA TYR A 615 32.52 -17.16 -4.42
C TYR A 615 32.80 -16.45 -5.77
N GLU A 616 33.37 -17.15 -6.75
CA GLU A 616 33.69 -16.59 -8.07
C GLU A 616 32.47 -16.22 -8.94
N LEU A 617 31.26 -16.59 -8.50
CA LEU A 617 29.98 -16.26 -9.11
C LEU A 617 29.28 -15.20 -8.23
N VAL A 618 28.08 -15.50 -7.72
CA VAL A 618 27.31 -14.54 -6.93
C VAL A 618 27.89 -14.39 -5.51
N GLY A 619 28.54 -15.42 -4.98
CA GLY A 619 28.97 -15.46 -3.57
C GLY A 619 29.83 -14.25 -3.14
N GLN A 620 30.69 -13.71 -4.00
CA GLN A 620 31.52 -12.53 -3.67
C GLN A 620 30.72 -11.24 -3.40
N TRP A 621 29.49 -11.13 -3.90
CA TRP A 621 28.65 -9.93 -3.78
C TRP A 621 27.95 -9.82 -2.42
N PHE A 622 27.83 -10.92 -1.67
CA PHE A 622 27.24 -10.91 -0.33
C PHE A 622 28.31 -10.56 0.72
N CYS A 623 28.67 -9.28 0.79
CA CYS A 623 29.63 -8.76 1.77
C CYS A 623 28.98 -8.47 3.13
N ASP A 624 29.78 -8.10 4.13
CA ASP A 624 29.30 -7.52 5.39
C ASP A 624 29.31 -5.98 5.34
N GLN A 625 28.85 -5.32 6.41
CA GLN A 625 28.86 -3.85 6.49
C GLN A 625 30.25 -3.20 6.32
N TYR A 626 31.34 -3.97 6.41
CA TYR A 626 32.72 -3.50 6.21
C TYR A 626 33.28 -3.83 4.82
N ASP A 627 32.39 -4.19 3.89
CA ASP A 627 32.70 -4.53 2.50
C ASP A 627 33.64 -5.74 2.35
N VAL A 628 33.59 -6.69 3.30
CA VAL A 628 34.33 -7.94 3.16
C VAL A 628 33.59 -8.88 2.21
N GLU A 629 34.03 -8.94 0.96
CA GLU A 629 33.48 -9.80 -0.09
C GLU A 629 33.18 -11.24 0.40
N GLY A 630 31.95 -11.69 0.17
CA GLY A 630 31.47 -13.04 0.51
C GLY A 630 31.35 -13.37 2.01
N ALA A 631 31.50 -12.38 2.90
CA ALA A 631 31.38 -12.59 4.34
C ALA A 631 29.98 -13.09 4.77
N GLU A 632 28.93 -12.73 4.05
CA GLU A 632 27.53 -13.06 4.39
C GLU A 632 26.88 -13.99 3.37
N ALA A 633 27.65 -14.59 2.44
CA ALA A 633 27.11 -15.49 1.41
C ALA A 633 26.33 -16.69 2.00
N GLU A 634 26.81 -17.29 3.09
CA GLU A 634 26.10 -18.40 3.76
C GLU A 634 24.81 -17.94 4.48
N ILE A 635 24.71 -16.65 4.84
CA ILE A 635 23.55 -16.06 5.53
C ILE A 635 22.45 -15.74 4.51
N PHE A 636 22.81 -15.10 3.41
CA PHE A 636 21.88 -14.70 2.37
C PHE A 636 21.48 -15.86 1.45
N ARG A 637 22.38 -16.80 1.18
CA ARG A 637 22.11 -18.00 0.36
C ARG A 637 22.40 -19.30 1.11
N PRO A 638 21.55 -19.67 2.09
CA PRO A 638 21.67 -20.95 2.77
C PRO A 638 21.40 -22.11 1.80
N GLU A 639 22.36 -23.03 1.65
CA GLU A 639 22.21 -24.21 0.78
C GLU A 639 21.43 -25.36 1.46
N TYR A 640 20.59 -26.05 0.70
CA TYR A 640 19.99 -27.33 1.13
C TYR A 640 21.02 -28.48 1.07
N ASP A 641 21.82 -28.63 2.13
CA ASP A 641 22.99 -29.53 2.18
C ASP A 641 22.77 -30.87 2.92
N GLY A 642 21.51 -31.17 3.29
CA GLY A 642 21.10 -32.38 3.97
C GLY A 642 21.28 -33.68 3.16
N GLU A 643 21.09 -34.84 3.81
CA GLU A 643 21.29 -36.15 3.16
C GLU A 643 20.33 -36.35 1.97
N GLY A 644 20.86 -36.29 0.75
CA GLY A 644 20.10 -36.50 -0.48
C GLY A 644 19.51 -35.22 -1.08
N GLN A 645 19.77 -34.06 -0.47
CA GLN A 645 19.41 -32.75 -0.98
C GLN A 645 20.39 -32.28 -2.07
N ASN A 646 20.01 -31.22 -2.79
CA ASN A 646 20.69 -30.79 -4.00
C ASN A 646 21.94 -29.90 -3.77
N GLY A 647 22.17 -29.42 -2.54
CA GLY A 647 23.27 -28.52 -2.20
C GLY A 647 23.19 -27.22 -3.00
N ASN A 648 22.02 -26.57 -2.99
CA ASN A 648 21.73 -25.33 -3.71
C ASN A 648 20.89 -24.43 -2.78
N PHE A 649 20.98 -23.10 -2.91
CA PHE A 649 20.02 -22.17 -2.32
C PHE A 649 18.58 -22.39 -2.82
N TYR A 650 18.42 -22.75 -4.09
CA TYR A 650 17.11 -23.04 -4.67
C TYR A 650 16.69 -24.51 -4.41
N PRO A 651 15.46 -24.78 -3.91
CA PRO A 651 14.97 -26.14 -3.77
C PRO A 651 14.67 -26.77 -5.16
N GLU A 652 14.20 -28.01 -5.19
CA GLU A 652 13.72 -28.63 -6.44
C GLU A 652 12.33 -28.10 -6.82
N CYS A 653 11.43 -28.01 -5.84
CA CYS A 653 10.11 -27.40 -5.99
C CYS A 653 9.45 -27.03 -4.65
N TYR A 654 8.49 -26.12 -4.72
CA TYR A 654 7.49 -25.91 -3.66
C TYR A 654 6.21 -26.68 -3.96
N ILE A 655 5.60 -27.22 -2.91
CA ILE A 655 4.38 -28.03 -2.96
C ILE A 655 3.31 -27.28 -2.17
N ILE A 656 2.30 -26.76 -2.86
CA ILE A 656 1.19 -26.00 -2.27
C ILE A 656 -0.11 -26.80 -2.45
N PRO A 657 -0.72 -27.32 -1.38
CA PRO A 657 -1.96 -28.05 -1.50
C PRO A 657 -3.13 -27.13 -1.87
N MET A 658 -3.92 -27.57 -2.83
CA MET A 658 -5.13 -26.87 -3.31
C MET A 658 -6.41 -27.57 -2.85
N ASP A 659 -6.34 -28.31 -1.74
CA ASP A 659 -7.45 -29.07 -1.18
C ASP A 659 -7.58 -28.83 0.32
N GLY A 660 -8.81 -28.64 0.81
CA GLY A 660 -9.02 -28.28 2.21
C GLY A 660 -8.80 -29.41 3.24
N ALA A 661 -8.21 -30.56 2.86
CA ALA A 661 -7.74 -31.55 3.83
C ALA A 661 -6.25 -31.37 4.16
N ASN A 662 -5.47 -30.74 3.26
CA ASN A 662 -4.04 -30.50 3.40
C ASN A 662 -3.68 -29.00 3.36
N GLN A 663 -4.68 -28.11 3.35
CA GLN A 663 -4.51 -26.67 3.28
C GLN A 663 -5.37 -25.99 4.34
N SER A 664 -4.72 -25.31 5.28
CA SER A 664 -5.32 -24.44 6.29
C SER A 664 -6.05 -23.26 5.63
N ASN A 665 -5.37 -22.55 4.74
CA ASN A 665 -5.86 -21.36 4.07
C ASN A 665 -5.93 -21.56 2.54
N LEU A 666 -7.07 -22.09 2.09
CA LEU A 666 -7.30 -22.40 0.67
C LEU A 666 -7.43 -21.14 -0.20
N GLN A 667 -7.83 -20.02 0.41
CA GLN A 667 -7.94 -18.73 -0.26
C GLN A 667 -6.54 -18.21 -0.62
N ASP A 668 -5.65 -18.05 0.35
CA ASP A 668 -4.30 -17.54 0.08
C ASP A 668 -3.48 -18.48 -0.80
N ALA A 669 -3.68 -19.81 -0.72
CA ALA A 669 -3.07 -20.75 -1.67
C ALA A 669 -3.51 -20.48 -3.12
N ALA A 670 -4.77 -20.09 -3.32
CA ALA A 670 -5.33 -19.74 -4.63
C ALA A 670 -4.80 -18.37 -5.12
N GLU A 671 -4.75 -17.38 -4.23
CA GLU A 671 -4.17 -16.06 -4.53
C GLU A 671 -2.66 -16.14 -4.82
N MET A 672 -1.93 -17.04 -4.15
CA MET A 672 -0.52 -17.28 -4.43
C MET A 672 -0.32 -17.88 -5.83
N MET A 673 -1.22 -18.78 -6.28
CA MET A 673 -1.19 -19.29 -7.65
C MET A 673 -1.41 -18.17 -8.67
N GLU A 674 -2.36 -17.27 -8.40
CA GLU A 674 -2.62 -16.10 -9.22
C GLU A 674 -1.40 -15.16 -9.27
N TYR A 675 -0.84 -14.82 -8.12
CA TYR A 675 0.36 -14.00 -7.98
C TYR A 675 1.52 -14.57 -8.80
N LEU A 676 1.87 -15.84 -8.60
CA LEU A 676 3.02 -16.45 -9.27
C LEU A 676 2.86 -16.38 -10.79
N THR A 677 1.68 -16.77 -11.28
CA THR A 677 1.44 -16.85 -12.72
C THR A 677 1.29 -15.49 -13.39
N ARG A 678 0.75 -14.48 -12.71
CA ARG A 678 0.74 -13.07 -13.17
C ARG A 678 2.16 -12.56 -13.43
N ASN A 679 3.09 -12.95 -12.57
CA ASN A 679 4.51 -12.61 -12.69
C ASN A 679 5.31 -13.56 -13.61
N GLY A 680 4.62 -14.36 -14.43
CA GLY A 680 5.23 -15.21 -15.44
C GLY A 680 5.85 -16.51 -14.91
N VAL A 681 5.73 -16.80 -13.61
CA VAL A 681 6.13 -18.09 -13.04
C VAL A 681 5.23 -19.18 -13.61
N LYS A 682 5.84 -20.24 -14.16
CA LYS A 682 5.13 -21.42 -14.63
C LYS A 682 4.88 -22.35 -13.46
N VAL A 683 3.63 -22.81 -13.33
CA VAL A 683 3.21 -23.72 -12.27
C VAL A 683 2.57 -24.98 -12.87
N ASN A 684 2.51 -26.06 -12.11
CA ASN A 684 1.88 -27.31 -12.53
C ASN A 684 0.84 -27.77 -11.52
N LEU A 685 -0.24 -28.37 -11.99
CA LEU A 685 -1.13 -29.16 -11.14
C LEU A 685 -0.83 -30.65 -11.32
N THR A 686 -0.86 -31.42 -10.22
CA THR A 686 -0.67 -32.87 -10.31
C THR A 686 -1.89 -33.57 -10.91
N GLU A 687 -1.67 -34.50 -11.85
CA GLU A 687 -2.73 -35.37 -12.38
C GLU A 687 -2.94 -36.63 -11.54
N LYS A 688 -2.00 -36.92 -10.63
CA LYS A 688 -1.99 -38.12 -9.78
C LYS A 688 -1.57 -37.75 -8.36
N ALA A 689 -2.10 -38.48 -7.39
CA ALA A 689 -1.64 -38.38 -6.02
C ALA A 689 -0.19 -38.86 -5.88
N PHE A 690 0.55 -38.27 -4.94
CA PHE A 690 1.90 -38.63 -4.57
C PHE A 690 2.09 -38.51 -3.05
N THR A 691 3.21 -39.01 -2.53
CA THR A 691 3.53 -38.91 -1.11
C THR A 691 4.87 -38.23 -0.96
N TYR A 692 4.93 -37.21 -0.11
CA TYR A 692 6.15 -36.50 0.25
C TYR A 692 6.13 -36.19 1.75
N ASP A 693 7.26 -36.38 2.41
CA ASP A 693 7.43 -36.26 3.87
C ASP A 693 6.30 -36.84 4.74
N GLY A 694 5.79 -38.02 4.34
CA GLY A 694 4.72 -38.71 5.07
C GLY A 694 3.30 -38.17 4.86
N VAL A 695 3.13 -37.11 4.06
CA VAL A 695 1.84 -36.53 3.64
C VAL A 695 1.45 -37.08 2.26
N GLU A 696 0.19 -37.46 2.09
CA GLU A 696 -0.38 -37.88 0.79
C GLU A 696 -1.08 -36.68 0.13
N TYR A 697 -0.48 -36.16 -0.93
CA TYR A 697 -1.02 -35.05 -1.71
C TYR A 697 -1.89 -35.60 -2.86
N PRO A 698 -3.13 -35.13 -3.03
CA PRO A 698 -4.02 -35.62 -4.08
C PRO A 698 -3.62 -35.11 -5.47
N ALA A 699 -4.37 -35.56 -6.50
CA ALA A 699 -4.34 -34.87 -7.79
C ALA A 699 -4.96 -33.46 -7.64
N GLY A 700 -4.39 -32.46 -8.31
CA GLY A 700 -4.75 -31.05 -8.18
C GLY A 700 -3.86 -30.26 -7.23
N THR A 701 -2.82 -30.87 -6.64
CA THR A 701 -1.81 -30.15 -5.85
C THR A 701 -0.95 -29.27 -6.76
N LEU A 702 -0.71 -28.03 -6.34
CA LEU A 702 0.12 -27.06 -7.04
C LEU A 702 1.59 -27.33 -6.78
N ILE A 703 2.37 -27.42 -7.85
CA ILE A 703 3.81 -27.60 -7.83
C ILE A 703 4.46 -26.41 -8.51
N VAL A 704 5.32 -25.71 -7.79
CA VAL A 704 6.15 -24.61 -8.30
C VAL A 704 7.56 -25.16 -8.50
N SER A 705 7.86 -25.60 -9.72
CA SER A 705 9.18 -26.17 -10.07
C SER A 705 10.24 -25.07 -10.13
N MET A 706 11.42 -25.27 -9.54
CA MET A 706 12.54 -24.32 -9.69
C MET A 706 13.32 -24.47 -11.01
N TYR A 707 13.00 -25.49 -11.82
CA TYR A 707 13.55 -25.66 -13.17
C TYR A 707 12.83 -24.77 -14.19
N GLN A 708 12.94 -23.46 -14.03
CA GLN A 708 12.30 -22.48 -14.92
C GLN A 708 13.05 -21.14 -14.94
N ALA A 709 12.84 -20.36 -15.99
CA ALA A 709 13.47 -19.04 -16.15
C ALA A 709 13.12 -18.05 -15.03
N LYS A 710 11.91 -18.15 -14.46
CA LYS A 710 11.39 -17.26 -13.40
C LYS A 710 11.58 -17.82 -11.98
N ARG A 711 12.59 -18.68 -11.75
CA ARG A 711 12.82 -19.27 -10.42
C ARG A 711 13.09 -18.22 -9.33
N SER A 712 13.78 -17.13 -9.64
CA SER A 712 14.12 -16.07 -8.68
C SER A 712 12.88 -15.31 -8.24
N VAL A 713 11.94 -15.06 -9.15
CA VAL A 713 10.63 -14.48 -8.84
C VAL A 713 9.83 -15.38 -7.91
N ALA A 714 9.80 -16.69 -8.19
CA ALA A 714 9.08 -17.65 -7.36
C ALA A 714 9.73 -17.81 -5.97
N ASN A 715 11.05 -17.97 -5.93
CA ASN A 715 11.80 -18.17 -4.70
C ASN A 715 11.74 -16.92 -3.82
N GLY A 716 11.86 -15.72 -4.39
CA GLY A 716 11.83 -14.43 -3.68
C GLY A 716 10.55 -14.12 -2.88
N VAL A 717 9.51 -14.94 -2.99
CA VAL A 717 8.30 -14.87 -2.14
C VAL A 717 7.91 -16.19 -1.48
N LEU A 718 8.71 -17.26 -1.63
CA LEU A 718 8.41 -18.59 -1.09
C LEU A 718 9.54 -19.19 -0.25
N TYR A 719 10.75 -18.63 -0.26
CA TYR A 719 11.83 -19.12 0.61
C TYR A 719 11.65 -18.67 2.06
N ASP A 720 12.36 -19.31 2.98
CA ASP A 720 12.13 -19.14 4.42
C ASP A 720 12.60 -17.78 4.99
N GLY A 721 13.25 -16.95 4.18
CA GLY A 721 13.75 -15.63 4.56
C GLY A 721 15.17 -15.61 5.13
N THR A 722 15.60 -14.40 5.52
CA THR A 722 16.90 -14.16 6.15
C THR A 722 16.73 -13.26 7.39
N VAL A 723 17.43 -13.59 8.48
CA VAL A 723 17.52 -12.73 9.67
C VAL A 723 18.77 -11.86 9.56
N ILE A 724 18.58 -10.56 9.38
CA ILE A 724 19.65 -9.60 9.12
C ILE A 724 19.89 -8.78 10.38
N THR A 725 21.09 -8.89 10.95
CA THR A 725 21.46 -8.20 12.21
C THR A 725 22.77 -7.43 12.15
N GLY A 726 23.54 -7.62 11.08
CA GLY A 726 24.90 -7.09 10.90
C GLY A 726 24.98 -5.70 10.29
N TRP A 727 23.84 -5.13 9.86
CA TRP A 727 23.75 -3.86 9.14
C TRP A 727 23.08 -2.77 10.00
N PRO A 728 23.49 -1.49 9.86
CA PRO A 728 22.99 -0.41 10.70
C PRO A 728 21.58 0.06 10.33
N VAL A 729 21.22 -0.02 9.06
CA VAL A 729 19.93 0.40 8.49
C VAL A 729 19.66 -0.40 7.20
N LEU A 730 18.39 -0.52 6.86
CA LEU A 730 17.92 -0.92 5.53
C LEU A 730 16.96 0.16 5.01
N TYR A 731 16.70 0.17 3.71
CA TYR A 731 15.79 1.14 3.09
C TYR A 731 14.31 0.69 3.10
N SER A 732 14.03 -0.62 3.09
CA SER A 732 12.69 -1.21 3.29
C SER A 732 12.79 -2.68 3.71
N GLU A 733 11.69 -3.27 4.20
CA GLU A 733 11.64 -4.65 4.65
C GLU A 733 11.89 -5.67 3.52
N GLY A 734 12.67 -6.71 3.81
CA GLY A 734 13.04 -7.78 2.87
C GLY A 734 12.20 -9.06 3.03
N ILE A 735 10.97 -8.98 3.54
CA ILE A 735 10.14 -10.15 3.86
C ILE A 735 9.80 -10.99 2.62
N THR A 736 10.07 -12.30 2.69
CA THR A 736 9.93 -13.22 1.56
C THR A 736 9.14 -14.48 1.91
N ALA A 737 8.96 -14.84 3.19
CA ALA A 737 8.22 -16.05 3.56
C ALA A 737 6.69 -15.86 3.51
N PHE A 738 6.11 -15.66 2.32
CA PHE A 738 4.69 -15.31 2.18
C PHE A 738 3.75 -16.42 2.65
N ASN A 739 4.16 -17.68 2.60
CA ASN A 739 3.37 -18.78 3.15
C ASN A 739 3.12 -18.62 4.65
N LYS A 740 4.06 -18.02 5.38
CA LYS A 740 3.95 -17.76 6.82
C LYS A 740 3.17 -16.47 7.07
N THR A 741 3.47 -15.38 6.36
CA THR A 741 2.78 -14.09 6.57
C THR A 741 1.35 -14.05 6.02
N ARG A 742 0.98 -15.03 5.17
CA ARG A 742 -0.37 -15.21 4.62
C ARG A 742 -1.06 -16.50 5.07
N GLY A 743 -0.41 -17.33 5.88
CA GLY A 743 -1.04 -18.46 6.58
C GLY A 743 -1.39 -19.69 5.72
N PHE A 744 -0.81 -19.84 4.53
CA PHE A 744 -1.05 -21.02 3.67
C PHE A 744 0.01 -22.11 3.85
N ASP A 745 -0.44 -23.37 3.82
CA ASP A 745 0.42 -24.53 3.92
C ASP A 745 1.26 -24.71 2.64
N MET A 746 2.56 -24.94 2.85
CA MET A 746 3.52 -25.21 1.79
C MET A 746 4.60 -26.17 2.29
N ALA A 747 5.02 -27.10 1.45
CA ALA A 747 6.19 -27.94 1.70
C ALA A 747 7.30 -27.65 0.68
N VAL A 748 8.55 -27.73 1.15
CA VAL A 748 9.76 -27.55 0.34
C VAL A 748 10.35 -28.92 0.01
N CYS A 749 10.61 -29.20 -1.27
CA CYS A 749 11.31 -30.40 -1.72
C CYS A 749 12.69 -30.01 -2.25
N ALA A 750 13.75 -30.43 -1.57
CA ALA A 750 15.13 -30.18 -1.98
C ALA A 750 15.85 -31.46 -2.48
N GLU A 751 15.20 -32.61 -2.41
CA GLU A 751 15.76 -33.91 -2.79
C GLU A 751 15.44 -34.25 -4.25
N PRO A 752 16.45 -34.32 -5.16
CA PRO A 752 16.20 -34.61 -6.57
C PRO A 752 15.45 -35.93 -6.81
N ALA A 753 15.71 -36.94 -5.98
CA ALA A 753 15.03 -38.24 -6.08
C ALA A 753 13.53 -38.19 -5.73
N ALA A 754 13.14 -37.31 -4.80
CA ALA A 754 11.73 -37.07 -4.50
C ALA A 754 11.07 -36.28 -5.63
N TYR A 755 11.76 -35.26 -6.15
CA TYR A 755 11.29 -34.45 -7.26
C TYR A 755 11.04 -35.25 -8.54
N GLU A 756 11.85 -36.28 -8.86
CA GLU A 756 11.56 -37.20 -9.97
C GLU A 756 10.18 -37.87 -9.86
N THR A 757 9.72 -38.14 -8.63
CA THR A 757 8.40 -38.74 -8.39
C THR A 757 7.28 -37.70 -8.49
N ILE A 758 7.51 -36.50 -7.95
CA ILE A 758 6.56 -35.39 -7.95
C ILE A 758 6.34 -34.89 -9.39
N SER A 759 7.41 -34.58 -10.11
CA SER A 759 7.36 -34.12 -11.51
C SER A 759 6.68 -35.15 -12.43
N ALA A 760 6.84 -36.45 -12.19
CA ALA A 760 6.14 -37.50 -12.95
C ALA A 760 4.62 -37.59 -12.66
N ALA A 761 4.16 -36.94 -11.59
CA ALA A 761 2.74 -36.78 -11.26
C ALA A 761 2.13 -35.49 -11.84
N CYS A 762 2.94 -34.50 -12.20
CA CYS A 762 2.51 -33.23 -12.79
C CYS A 762 1.87 -33.38 -14.18
N GLY A 763 0.88 -32.54 -14.47
CA GLY A 763 0.40 -32.24 -15.82
C GLY A 763 1.28 -31.20 -16.52
N ASP A 764 0.76 -30.66 -17.62
CA ASP A 764 1.43 -29.58 -18.37
C ASP A 764 1.60 -28.32 -17.50
N ALA A 765 2.61 -27.50 -17.82
CA ALA A 765 2.82 -26.22 -17.16
C ALA A 765 1.71 -25.23 -17.55
N MET A 766 1.25 -24.45 -16.59
CA MET A 766 0.20 -23.46 -16.72
C MET A 766 0.79 -22.05 -16.69
N ASP A 767 0.25 -21.18 -17.55
CA ASP A 767 0.47 -19.74 -17.49
C ASP A 767 -0.68 -19.03 -16.74
N TYR A 768 -0.68 -17.69 -16.78
CA TYR A 768 -1.69 -16.89 -16.10
C TYR A 768 -3.12 -17.16 -16.59
N GLU A 769 -3.34 -17.29 -17.90
CA GLU A 769 -4.68 -17.54 -18.45
C GLU A 769 -5.19 -18.93 -18.03
N ASP A 770 -4.32 -19.95 -18.11
CA ASP A 770 -4.65 -21.30 -17.66
C ASP A 770 -4.92 -21.34 -16.15
N ALA A 771 -4.15 -20.59 -15.35
CA ALA A 771 -4.32 -20.50 -13.91
C ALA A 771 -5.65 -19.85 -13.53
N GLN A 772 -5.98 -18.71 -14.14
CA GLN A 772 -7.28 -18.05 -13.99
C GLN A 772 -8.44 -19.00 -14.34
N ALA A 773 -8.29 -19.77 -15.43
CA ALA A 773 -9.29 -20.76 -15.81
C ALA A 773 -9.46 -21.84 -14.74
N TYR A 774 -8.39 -22.33 -14.12
CA TYR A 774 -8.46 -23.28 -13.00
C TYR A 774 -9.09 -22.66 -11.76
N LEU A 775 -8.62 -21.47 -11.34
CA LEU A 775 -9.09 -20.75 -10.16
C LEU A 775 -10.60 -20.49 -10.23
N SER A 776 -11.13 -20.16 -11.42
CA SER A 776 -12.57 -20.00 -11.64
C SER A 776 -13.41 -21.29 -11.40
N THR A 777 -12.76 -22.46 -11.36
CA THR A 777 -13.39 -23.75 -11.08
C THR A 777 -13.13 -24.25 -9.66
N LEU A 778 -12.23 -23.60 -8.92
CA LEU A 778 -11.95 -23.92 -7.53
C LEU A 778 -13.17 -23.58 -6.68
N THR A 779 -13.47 -24.42 -5.70
CA THR A 779 -14.67 -24.27 -4.87
C THR A 779 -14.35 -24.53 -3.41
N SER A 780 -15.13 -23.90 -2.53
CA SER A 780 -15.15 -24.20 -1.09
C SER A 780 -15.07 -25.69 -0.75
N SER A 781 -14.24 -26.02 0.24
CA SER A 781 -14.05 -27.39 0.71
C SER A 781 -15.16 -27.80 1.68
N PHE A 782 -15.71 -29.01 1.51
CA PHE A 782 -16.66 -29.58 2.45
C PHE A 782 -16.35 -31.03 2.79
N THR A 783 -16.23 -31.31 4.09
CA THR A 783 -16.11 -32.67 4.62
C THR A 783 -17.20 -32.97 5.66
N GLY A 784 -17.34 -34.23 6.07
CA GLY A 784 -18.29 -34.62 7.11
C GLY A 784 -19.75 -34.76 6.65
N VAL A 785 -20.68 -34.47 7.55
CA VAL A 785 -22.11 -34.83 7.44
C VAL A 785 -22.93 -33.70 6.82
N LYS A 786 -23.62 -34.00 5.71
CA LYS A 786 -24.55 -33.06 5.04
C LYS A 786 -25.84 -32.89 5.83
N ASP A 787 -26.51 -31.74 5.63
CA ASP A 787 -27.78 -31.38 6.28
C ASP A 787 -27.71 -31.30 7.82
N ALA A 788 -26.51 -31.15 8.38
CA ALA A 788 -26.25 -31.03 9.81
C ALA A 788 -25.74 -29.61 10.19
N GLN A 789 -25.21 -29.46 11.41
CA GLN A 789 -24.42 -28.26 11.75
C GLN A 789 -23.06 -28.34 11.06
N VAL A 790 -22.55 -27.20 10.63
CA VAL A 790 -21.27 -27.06 9.93
C VAL A 790 -20.36 -26.17 10.75
N ILE A 791 -19.17 -26.67 11.02
CA ILE A 791 -18.05 -25.86 11.47
C ILE A 791 -17.52 -25.15 10.23
N LEU A 792 -17.64 -23.83 10.22
CA LEU A 792 -17.00 -22.96 9.24
C LEU A 792 -15.68 -22.53 9.88
N VAL A 793 -14.56 -23.02 9.32
CA VAL A 793 -13.22 -22.83 9.90
C VAL A 793 -12.81 -21.37 9.73
N ASN A 794 -12.34 -20.73 10.80
CA ASN A 794 -11.87 -19.35 10.77
C ASN A 794 -10.40 -19.30 10.32
N ALA A 795 -10.18 -19.46 9.01
CA ALA A 795 -8.85 -19.66 8.44
C ALA A 795 -8.39 -18.56 7.47
N SER A 796 -9.29 -17.66 7.07
CA SER A 796 -8.99 -16.61 6.08
C SER A 796 -9.98 -15.44 6.15
N GLU A 797 -9.71 -14.36 5.46
CA GLU A 797 -10.65 -13.25 5.33
C GLU A 797 -11.97 -13.66 4.67
N ASP A 798 -11.97 -14.57 3.70
CA ASP A 798 -13.19 -15.14 3.11
C ASP A 798 -14.06 -15.81 4.16
N SER A 799 -13.45 -16.50 5.13
CA SER A 799 -14.20 -17.14 6.22
C SER A 799 -14.87 -16.09 7.13
N THR A 800 -14.18 -15.00 7.42
CA THR A 800 -14.69 -13.88 8.22
C THR A 800 -15.77 -13.09 7.47
N ALA A 801 -15.55 -12.79 6.19
CA ALA A 801 -16.48 -12.12 5.30
C ALA A 801 -17.76 -12.94 5.10
N ALA A 802 -17.65 -14.26 4.93
CA ALA A 802 -18.78 -15.18 4.85
C ALA A 802 -19.63 -15.14 6.12
N VAL A 803 -19.02 -15.13 7.31
CA VAL A 803 -19.74 -15.00 8.58
C VAL A 803 -20.45 -13.65 8.67
N ASN A 804 -19.79 -12.55 8.30
CA ASN A 804 -20.40 -11.23 8.25
C ASN A 804 -21.59 -11.20 7.27
N ALA A 805 -21.47 -11.82 6.09
CA ALA A 805 -22.55 -11.92 5.12
C ALA A 805 -23.77 -12.69 5.67
N LEU A 806 -23.54 -13.82 6.33
CA LEU A 806 -24.58 -14.61 7.00
C LEU A 806 -25.32 -13.80 8.07
N LEU A 807 -24.58 -13.09 8.92
CA LEU A 807 -25.14 -12.27 10.00
C LEU A 807 -25.96 -11.09 9.45
N LYS A 808 -25.44 -10.39 8.41
CA LYS A 808 -26.17 -9.32 7.72
C LYS A 808 -27.44 -9.82 7.04
N ALA A 809 -27.45 -11.07 6.58
CA ALA A 809 -28.63 -11.76 6.05
C ALA A 809 -29.59 -12.30 7.14
N GLY A 810 -29.32 -12.04 8.43
CA GLY A 810 -30.15 -12.46 9.56
C GLY A 810 -30.07 -13.95 9.86
N LYS A 811 -29.01 -14.64 9.40
CA LYS A 811 -28.76 -16.06 9.69
C LYS A 811 -28.13 -16.22 11.06
N LYS A 812 -28.23 -17.44 11.61
CA LYS A 812 -27.65 -17.76 12.92
C LYS A 812 -26.27 -18.34 12.77
N VAL A 813 -25.28 -17.65 13.32
CA VAL A 813 -23.89 -18.10 13.43
C VAL A 813 -23.47 -18.03 14.90
N SER A 814 -22.63 -18.97 15.34
CA SER A 814 -22.08 -19.01 16.70
C SER A 814 -20.56 -19.17 16.66
N VAL A 815 -19.83 -18.58 17.61
CA VAL A 815 -18.39 -18.84 17.80
C VAL A 815 -18.23 -20.08 18.67
N ILE A 816 -17.39 -21.02 18.26
CA ILE A 816 -17.04 -22.23 19.02
C ILE A 816 -16.07 -21.84 20.15
N THR A 817 -16.34 -22.32 21.36
CA THR A 817 -15.63 -21.87 22.58
C THR A 817 -14.74 -22.93 23.24
N GLU A 818 -14.82 -24.18 22.79
CA GLU A 818 -14.06 -25.30 23.35
C GLU A 818 -13.79 -26.36 22.28
N GLY A 819 -12.71 -27.11 22.45
CA GLY A 819 -12.36 -28.24 21.59
C GLY A 819 -11.39 -27.87 20.46
N GLU A 820 -11.25 -28.79 19.51
CA GLU A 820 -10.31 -28.72 18.37
C GLU A 820 -10.58 -27.55 17.43
N TYR A 821 -11.80 -27.03 17.40
CA TYR A 821 -12.21 -25.92 16.52
C TYR A 821 -12.54 -24.65 17.31
N ASN A 822 -11.91 -24.45 18.46
CA ASN A 822 -12.10 -23.24 19.25
C ASN A 822 -11.71 -22.00 18.42
N GLY A 823 -12.53 -20.93 18.48
CA GLY A 823 -12.35 -19.74 17.64
C GLY A 823 -12.99 -19.82 16.24
N SER A 824 -13.26 -21.03 15.73
CA SER A 824 -14.04 -21.21 14.49
C SER A 824 -15.54 -20.97 14.70
N PHE A 825 -16.32 -21.03 13.61
CA PHE A 825 -17.75 -20.71 13.62
C PHE A 825 -18.64 -21.94 13.43
N LEU A 826 -19.89 -21.86 13.90
CA LEU A 826 -20.91 -22.88 13.74
C LEU A 826 -22.15 -22.28 13.07
N CYS A 827 -22.58 -22.89 11.96
CA CYS A 827 -23.79 -22.53 11.22
C CYS A 827 -24.55 -23.77 10.72
N SER A 828 -25.69 -23.58 10.06
CA SER A 828 -26.41 -24.70 9.43
C SER A 828 -25.81 -25.03 8.05
N TYR A 829 -25.90 -26.29 7.61
CA TYR A 829 -25.45 -26.69 6.27
C TYR A 829 -26.06 -25.82 5.15
N ALA A 830 -27.35 -25.48 5.26
CA ALA A 830 -28.03 -24.64 4.27
C ALA A 830 -27.50 -23.19 4.26
N ASP A 831 -27.07 -22.68 5.42
CA ASP A 831 -26.49 -21.34 5.52
C ASP A 831 -25.05 -21.34 4.97
N TRP A 832 -24.23 -22.32 5.32
CA TRP A 832 -22.90 -22.51 4.72
C TRP A 832 -22.98 -22.59 3.18
N GLN A 833 -23.91 -23.39 2.64
CA GLN A 833 -24.12 -23.49 1.20
C GLN A 833 -24.55 -22.17 0.54
N SER A 834 -25.14 -21.24 1.30
CA SER A 834 -25.58 -19.96 0.75
C SER A 834 -24.46 -18.95 0.55
N VAL A 835 -23.26 -19.22 1.09
CA VAL A 835 -22.07 -18.36 0.98
C VAL A 835 -20.89 -19.08 0.32
N ALA A 836 -20.83 -20.41 0.36
CA ALA A 836 -19.73 -21.22 -0.19
C ALA A 836 -19.53 -21.13 -1.73
N GLY A 837 -20.38 -20.40 -2.45
CA GLY A 837 -20.20 -20.09 -3.87
C GLY A 837 -19.66 -18.68 -4.15
N ASP A 838 -19.72 -17.80 -3.15
CA ASP A 838 -19.21 -16.42 -3.23
C ASP A 838 -17.85 -16.28 -2.52
N TYR A 839 -17.52 -17.22 -1.63
CA TYR A 839 -16.28 -17.27 -0.84
C TYR A 839 -15.64 -18.65 -0.95
N LEU A 840 -14.32 -18.74 -0.83
CA LEU A 840 -13.52 -19.96 -0.83
C LEU A 840 -13.22 -20.41 0.61
N ILE A 841 -14.18 -21.12 1.21
CA ILE A 841 -14.20 -21.46 2.65
C ILE A 841 -14.16 -22.97 2.92
N SER A 842 -13.69 -23.34 4.10
CA SER A 842 -13.66 -24.73 4.59
C SER A 842 -14.81 -25.02 5.56
N GLY A 843 -15.62 -26.03 5.23
CA GLY A 843 -16.78 -26.47 6.02
C GLY A 843 -16.68 -27.93 6.48
N ILE A 844 -16.95 -28.19 7.75
CA ILE A 844 -16.95 -29.53 8.33
C ILE A 844 -18.32 -29.84 8.94
N GLY A 845 -19.08 -30.72 8.32
CA GLY A 845 -20.38 -31.17 8.85
C GLY A 845 -20.22 -32.12 10.03
N VAL A 846 -20.85 -31.82 11.16
CA VAL A 846 -20.70 -32.59 12.42
C VAL A 846 -22.00 -33.24 12.89
N ASP A 847 -21.89 -34.45 13.44
CA ASP A 847 -23.02 -35.17 14.04
C ASP A 847 -23.48 -34.54 15.37
N GLU A 848 -22.53 -34.04 16.16
CA GLU A 848 -22.76 -33.36 17.43
C GLU A 848 -22.09 -31.98 17.39
N ALA A 849 -22.87 -30.93 17.61
CA ALA A 849 -22.36 -29.56 17.62
C ALA A 849 -21.41 -29.33 18.81
N PRO A 850 -20.23 -28.72 18.60
CA PRO A 850 -19.34 -28.33 19.69
C PRO A 850 -19.97 -27.23 20.55
N ALA A 851 -19.40 -27.00 21.74
CA ALA A 851 -19.82 -25.90 22.59
C ALA A 851 -19.57 -24.57 21.87
N ALA A 852 -20.62 -23.79 21.67
CA ALA A 852 -20.57 -22.54 20.93
C ALA A 852 -21.51 -21.48 21.53
N ARG A 853 -21.23 -20.21 21.25
CA ARG A 853 -22.02 -19.05 21.68
C ARG A 853 -22.52 -18.28 20.47
N THR A 854 -23.81 -18.00 20.42
CA THR A 854 -24.44 -17.29 19.30
C THR A 854 -23.96 -15.85 19.21
N ILE A 855 -23.56 -15.44 18.00
CA ILE A 855 -23.21 -14.07 17.65
C ILE A 855 -24.52 -13.29 17.49
N THR A 856 -24.64 -12.13 18.13
CA THR A 856 -25.92 -11.39 18.18
C THR A 856 -26.19 -10.58 16.93
N LYS A 857 -25.14 -10.09 16.26
CA LYS A 857 -25.18 -9.28 15.03
C LYS A 857 -23.80 -9.26 14.35
N ALA A 858 -23.75 -8.81 13.10
CA ALA A 858 -22.47 -8.47 12.45
C ALA A 858 -21.86 -7.25 13.18
N PRO A 859 -20.55 -7.28 13.53
CA PRO A 859 -19.87 -6.13 14.14
C PRO A 859 -19.86 -4.90 13.22
N VAL A 860 -20.06 -3.73 13.83
CA VAL A 860 -19.79 -2.43 13.19
C VAL A 860 -18.48 -1.88 13.78
N VAL A 861 -17.52 -1.56 12.92
CA VAL A 861 -16.18 -1.12 13.32
C VAL A 861 -15.98 0.37 13.06
N TYR A 862 -15.25 1.04 13.92
CA TYR A 862 -14.71 2.37 13.68
C TYR A 862 -13.18 2.26 13.59
N ILE A 863 -12.62 2.83 12.53
CA ILE A 863 -11.17 2.83 12.29
C ILE A 863 -10.63 4.20 12.69
N SER A 864 -9.64 4.21 13.57
CA SER A 864 -9.00 5.43 14.05
C SER A 864 -8.11 6.07 12.98
N GLY A 865 -7.89 7.39 13.09
CA GLY A 865 -6.86 8.08 12.30
C GLY A 865 -7.31 8.63 10.94
N LYS A 866 -8.61 8.60 10.64
CA LYS A 866 -9.13 9.23 9.41
C LYS A 866 -8.97 10.76 9.45
N PRO A 867 -8.23 11.37 8.52
CA PRO A 867 -8.07 12.83 8.48
C PRO A 867 -9.32 13.53 7.94
N ALA A 868 -9.41 14.83 8.21
CA ALA A 868 -10.40 15.70 7.58
C ALA A 868 -9.99 16.08 6.15
N ASP A 869 -10.96 16.51 5.36
CA ASP A 869 -10.72 17.02 4.01
C ASP A 869 -9.86 18.30 4.03
N ASN A 870 -8.99 18.40 3.03
CA ASN A 870 -8.06 19.52 2.86
C ASN A 870 -8.77 20.78 2.33
N THR A 871 -8.21 21.94 2.70
CA THR A 871 -8.75 23.26 2.34
C THR A 871 -7.93 23.98 1.26
N SER A 872 -7.05 23.27 0.56
CA SER A 872 -6.23 23.76 -0.56
C SER A 872 -5.72 22.55 -1.35
N GLY A 873 -5.55 22.69 -2.66
CA GLY A 873 -5.23 21.59 -3.55
C GLY A 873 -6.32 20.51 -3.55
N PHE A 874 -5.90 19.26 -3.82
CA PHE A 874 -6.78 18.10 -3.81
C PHE A 874 -7.47 17.92 -2.45
N VAL A 875 -8.79 17.75 -2.45
CA VAL A 875 -9.60 17.71 -1.22
C VAL A 875 -9.29 16.50 -0.32
N LYS A 876 -8.77 15.39 -0.87
CA LYS A 876 -8.43 14.16 -0.12
C LYS A 876 -6.93 13.93 0.08
N SER A 877 -6.04 14.89 -0.17
CA SER A 877 -4.59 14.59 -0.16
C SER A 877 -4.09 14.00 1.15
N SER A 878 -4.56 14.46 2.32
CA SER A 878 -4.12 13.88 3.60
C SER A 878 -4.68 12.49 3.86
N LEU A 879 -5.85 12.16 3.29
CA LEU A 879 -6.43 10.83 3.37
C LEU A 879 -5.62 9.84 2.53
N VAL A 880 -5.28 10.18 1.29
CA VAL A 880 -4.55 9.25 0.41
C VAL A 880 -3.04 9.28 0.67
N SER A 881 -2.47 10.42 1.06
CA SER A 881 -1.02 10.59 1.24
C SER A 881 -0.73 11.23 2.60
N GLY A 882 -0.51 10.38 3.60
CA GLY A 882 -0.24 10.77 4.99
C GLY A 882 -1.07 10.05 6.06
N ALA A 883 -2.00 9.18 5.66
CA ALA A 883 -2.80 8.34 6.58
C ALA A 883 -2.67 6.85 6.23
N TYR A 884 -1.43 6.35 6.15
CA TYR A 884 -1.11 5.00 5.68
C TYR A 884 -1.79 3.92 6.53
N GLU A 885 -1.67 4.03 7.85
CA GLU A 885 -2.22 3.11 8.84
C GLU A 885 -3.75 2.98 8.68
N TYR A 886 -4.44 4.12 8.53
CA TYR A 886 -5.89 4.14 8.30
C TYR A 886 -6.27 3.41 7.01
N ASN A 887 -5.53 3.63 5.93
CA ASN A 887 -5.82 3.00 4.64
C ASN A 887 -5.58 1.49 4.66
N TYR A 888 -4.51 1.05 5.31
CA TYR A 888 -4.21 -0.37 5.49
C TYR A 888 -5.31 -1.06 6.32
N ASP A 889 -5.70 -0.45 7.44
CA ASP A 889 -6.80 -0.95 8.26
C ASP A 889 -8.13 -0.95 7.51
N ARG A 890 -8.42 0.10 6.73
CA ARG A 890 -9.66 0.20 5.95
C ARG A 890 -9.76 -0.93 4.93
N GLN A 891 -8.73 -1.13 4.12
CA GLN A 891 -8.74 -2.20 3.12
C GLN A 891 -8.81 -3.58 3.78
N ALA A 892 -8.09 -3.81 4.89
CA ALA A 892 -8.22 -5.05 5.68
C ALA A 892 -9.65 -5.26 6.20
N MET A 893 -10.32 -4.21 6.72
CA MET A 893 -11.69 -4.32 7.24
C MET A 893 -12.71 -4.56 6.12
N GLU A 894 -12.46 -4.05 4.92
CA GLU A 894 -13.27 -4.31 3.73
C GLU A 894 -13.15 -5.77 3.27
N LEU A 895 -11.92 -6.31 3.21
CA LEU A 895 -11.65 -7.71 2.90
C LEU A 895 -12.32 -8.66 3.90
N LEU A 896 -12.26 -8.34 5.20
CA LEU A 896 -12.95 -9.08 6.26
C LEU A 896 -14.49 -8.91 6.24
N GLY A 897 -15.01 -8.04 5.37
CA GLY A 897 -16.44 -7.82 5.20
C GLY A 897 -17.10 -7.11 6.38
N PHE A 898 -16.36 -6.34 7.18
CA PHE A 898 -16.94 -5.55 8.26
C PHE A 898 -17.70 -4.32 7.73
N THR A 899 -18.60 -3.77 8.55
CA THR A 899 -19.22 -2.48 8.26
C THR A 899 -18.47 -1.40 9.02
N VAL A 900 -17.84 -0.48 8.28
CA VAL A 900 -17.12 0.67 8.86
C VAL A 900 -18.08 1.85 9.10
N THR A 901 -17.95 2.55 10.23
CA THR A 901 -18.71 3.77 10.57
C THR A 901 -17.75 4.94 10.84
N ASP A 902 -18.10 6.15 10.41
CA ASP A 902 -17.39 7.40 10.75
C ASP A 902 -17.87 8.00 12.10
N ASP A 903 -18.77 7.32 12.80
CA ASP A 903 -19.33 7.73 14.10
C ASP A 903 -19.03 6.65 15.15
N ALA A 904 -18.02 6.92 16.00
CA ALA A 904 -17.56 5.99 17.02
C ALA A 904 -18.65 5.59 18.03
N SER A 905 -19.71 6.40 18.20
CA SER A 905 -20.82 6.07 19.10
C SER A 905 -21.73 4.95 18.57
N LYS A 906 -21.62 4.62 17.27
CA LYS A 906 -22.33 3.51 16.63
C LYS A 906 -21.50 2.25 16.51
N ALA A 907 -20.22 2.31 16.87
CA ALA A 907 -19.29 1.20 16.75
C ALA A 907 -19.48 0.17 17.87
N ASP A 908 -19.34 -1.10 17.51
CA ASP A 908 -19.20 -2.20 18.46
C ASP A 908 -17.74 -2.42 18.86
N LEU A 909 -16.81 -1.97 18.01
CA LEU A 909 -15.37 -2.13 18.15
C LEU A 909 -14.69 -0.90 17.55
N ILE A 910 -13.69 -0.37 18.27
CA ILE A 910 -12.67 0.52 17.73
C ILE A 910 -11.46 -0.31 17.33
N ILE A 911 -10.89 -0.05 16.16
CA ILE A 911 -9.64 -0.65 15.68
C ILE A 911 -8.73 0.44 15.12
N GLY A 912 -7.42 0.26 15.24
CA GLY A 912 -6.49 1.07 14.46
C GLY A 912 -5.04 0.78 14.75
N ALA A 913 -4.22 0.89 13.70
CA ALA A 913 -2.77 1.07 13.81
C ALA A 913 -2.39 2.54 14.05
N ALA A 914 -3.26 3.49 13.70
CA ALA A 914 -3.11 4.90 13.99
C ALA A 914 -3.46 5.27 15.44
N GLU A 915 -3.00 6.44 15.90
CA GLU A 915 -3.41 7.04 17.18
C GLU A 915 -4.94 7.19 17.29
N LEU A 916 -5.47 7.05 18.52
CA LEU A 916 -6.89 7.27 18.84
C LEU A 916 -7.29 8.75 18.65
N ASP A 917 -8.15 9.04 17.68
CA ASP A 917 -8.77 10.36 17.55
C ASP A 917 -9.75 10.67 18.71
N GLU A 918 -10.23 11.92 18.78
CA GLU A 918 -11.07 12.40 19.90
C GLU A 918 -12.33 11.53 20.12
N GLN A 919 -12.99 11.08 19.04
CA GLN A 919 -14.22 10.29 19.14
C GLN A 919 -13.90 8.86 19.58
N ALA A 920 -12.88 8.26 18.96
CA ALA A 920 -12.38 6.94 19.31
C ALA A 920 -11.95 6.89 20.78
N LEU A 921 -11.09 7.82 21.22
CA LEU A 921 -10.59 7.91 22.59
C LEU A 921 -11.73 8.02 23.61
N ALA A 922 -12.76 8.84 23.33
CA ALA A 922 -13.92 8.99 24.20
C ALA A 922 -14.75 7.68 24.29
N ALA A 923 -14.94 6.99 23.17
CA ALA A 923 -15.65 5.71 23.11
C ALA A 923 -14.88 4.61 23.87
N VAL A 924 -13.57 4.51 23.68
CA VAL A 924 -12.69 3.55 24.38
C VAL A 924 -12.70 3.80 25.89
N LYS A 925 -12.51 5.06 26.34
CA LYS A 925 -12.56 5.42 27.77
C LYS A 925 -13.92 5.12 28.43
N SER A 926 -14.97 4.99 27.63
CA SER A 926 -16.34 4.68 28.09
C SER A 926 -16.63 3.18 28.14
N GLY A 927 -15.74 2.32 27.63
CA GLY A 927 -15.85 0.86 27.67
C GLY A 927 -16.15 0.20 26.31
N THR A 928 -16.11 0.96 25.20
CA THR A 928 -16.17 0.36 23.86
C THR A 928 -14.92 -0.49 23.66
N PRO A 929 -15.05 -1.75 23.19
CA PRO A 929 -13.92 -2.60 22.85
C PRO A 929 -12.94 -1.90 21.91
N TYR A 930 -11.64 -2.07 22.14
CA TYR A 930 -10.58 -1.50 21.31
C TYR A 930 -9.48 -2.52 21.03
N ILE A 931 -9.09 -2.66 19.76
CA ILE A 931 -7.86 -3.34 19.37
C ILE A 931 -6.90 -2.33 18.73
N GLY A 932 -5.78 -2.07 19.41
CA GLY A 932 -4.73 -1.17 18.92
C GLY A 932 -3.46 -1.94 18.59
N CYS A 933 -2.78 -1.61 17.50
CA CYS A 933 -1.59 -2.32 17.02
C CYS A 933 -0.52 -1.37 16.49
N GLY A 934 0.76 -1.69 16.68
CA GLY A 934 1.88 -0.91 16.14
C GLY A 934 2.18 0.41 16.87
N TYR A 935 3.20 1.10 16.37
CA TYR A 935 3.84 2.26 17.03
C TYR A 935 2.86 3.41 17.33
N ASP A 936 2.14 3.91 16.32
CA ASP A 936 1.28 5.09 16.47
C ASP A 936 0.11 4.81 17.41
N ALA A 937 -0.55 3.66 17.29
CA ALA A 937 -1.58 3.25 18.24
C ALA A 937 -1.06 3.24 19.68
N MET A 938 0.19 2.79 19.91
CA MET A 938 0.80 2.77 21.24
C MET A 938 1.09 4.18 21.79
N GLY A 939 1.36 5.15 20.91
CA GLY A 939 1.48 6.57 21.27
C GLY A 939 0.29 7.07 22.10
N SER A 940 -0.93 6.75 21.65
CA SER A 940 -2.16 7.09 22.39
C SER A 940 -2.58 6.06 23.45
N ALA A 941 -2.27 4.77 23.26
CA ALA A 941 -2.71 3.71 24.17
C ALA A 941 -2.02 3.77 25.55
N THR A 942 -0.78 4.24 25.62
CA THR A 942 -0.07 4.45 26.90
C THR A 942 -0.80 5.45 27.81
N GLU A 943 -1.42 6.48 27.24
CA GLU A 943 -2.21 7.49 27.97
C GLU A 943 -3.54 6.95 28.56
N LEU A 944 -3.96 5.74 28.15
CA LEU A 944 -5.12 5.07 28.76
C LEU A 944 -4.81 4.59 30.19
N PHE A 945 -3.54 4.51 30.57
CA PHE A 945 -3.05 4.00 31.86
C PHE A 945 -2.29 5.07 32.65
N GLN A 946 -1.99 4.81 33.93
CA GLN A 946 -1.12 5.72 34.68
C GLN A 946 0.32 5.60 34.18
N ASP A 947 1.07 6.71 34.20
CA ASP A 947 2.47 6.76 33.77
C ASP A 947 3.30 5.56 34.28
N GLY A 948 3.92 4.85 33.33
CA GLY A 948 4.77 3.68 33.59
C GLY A 948 4.03 2.37 33.87
N GLN A 949 2.70 2.32 33.78
CA GLN A 949 1.95 1.05 33.86
C GLN A 949 1.96 0.27 32.55
N LEU A 950 1.95 0.96 31.42
CA LEU A 950 2.18 0.38 30.10
C LEU A 950 3.44 1.05 29.55
N VAL A 951 4.43 0.25 29.17
CA VAL A 951 5.66 0.73 28.53
C VAL A 951 5.87 -0.12 27.28
N TRP A 952 5.92 0.55 26.14
CA TRP A 952 6.24 -0.03 24.84
C TRP A 952 7.65 0.43 24.47
N GLU A 953 8.45 -0.48 23.94
CA GLU A 953 9.81 -0.23 23.42
C GLU A 953 9.94 -0.96 22.07
N SER A 954 10.92 -0.58 21.25
CA SER A 954 11.34 -1.34 20.06
C SER A 954 12.83 -1.64 20.14
N VAL A 955 13.31 -2.64 19.38
CA VAL A 955 14.72 -3.02 19.32
C VAL A 955 15.64 -1.81 19.07
N SER A 956 15.28 -0.98 18.08
CA SER A 956 15.90 0.31 17.78
C SER A 956 15.03 1.08 16.79
N ASP A 957 15.31 2.37 16.59
CA ASP A 957 14.63 3.20 15.57
C ASP A 957 14.86 2.69 14.13
N ASN A 958 15.91 1.89 13.91
CA ASN A 958 16.26 1.31 12.61
C ASN A 958 15.77 -0.13 12.44
N ALA A 959 15.25 -0.77 13.48
CA ALA A 959 14.69 -2.12 13.35
C ALA A 959 13.38 -2.04 12.54
N MET A 960 13.22 -2.93 11.56
CA MET A 960 12.05 -2.91 10.69
C MET A 960 11.02 -3.94 11.12
N ASP A 961 11.40 -5.20 11.16
CA ASP A 961 10.46 -6.30 11.24
C ASP A 961 11.08 -7.57 11.84
N ALA A 962 10.21 -8.46 12.31
CA ALA A 962 10.60 -9.80 12.75
C ALA A 962 9.48 -10.79 12.46
N LEU A 963 9.80 -11.85 11.74
CA LEU A 963 8.99 -13.06 11.67
C LEU A 963 9.51 -14.05 12.70
N ALA A 964 8.67 -14.39 13.68
CA ALA A 964 9.13 -15.11 14.86
C ALA A 964 8.16 -16.19 15.33
N TYR A 965 8.70 -17.14 16.09
CA TYR A 965 7.88 -18.05 16.87
C TYR A 965 7.34 -17.37 18.12
N VAL A 966 6.08 -17.66 18.44
CA VAL A 966 5.39 -17.14 19.61
C VAL A 966 4.73 -18.26 20.43
N THR A 967 4.32 -17.93 21.64
CA THR A 967 3.48 -18.74 22.50
C THR A 967 2.24 -17.94 22.91
N TYR A 968 1.21 -18.65 23.37
CA TYR A 968 -0.03 -18.06 23.88
C TYR A 968 -0.22 -18.37 25.37
N PRO A 969 0.36 -17.57 26.30
CA PRO A 969 0.39 -17.91 27.72
C PRO A 969 -0.99 -17.95 28.39
N THR A 970 -1.96 -17.20 27.85
CA THR A 970 -3.32 -17.11 28.38
C THR A 970 -4.35 -17.57 27.35
N ALA A 971 -5.24 -18.48 27.75
CA ALA A 971 -6.39 -18.85 26.94
C ALA A 971 -7.33 -17.65 26.75
N SER A 972 -7.53 -17.23 25.50
CA SER A 972 -8.31 -16.06 25.13
C SER A 972 -9.11 -16.35 23.86
N PRO A 973 -10.33 -15.81 23.70
CA PRO A 973 -11.04 -15.83 22.42
C PRO A 973 -10.23 -15.22 21.27
N VAL A 974 -9.36 -14.24 21.56
CA VAL A 974 -8.55 -13.52 20.56
C VAL A 974 -7.54 -14.45 19.88
N THR A 975 -6.92 -15.35 20.65
CA THR A 975 -5.86 -16.27 20.19
C THR A 975 -6.40 -17.68 19.91
N ALA A 976 -7.72 -17.87 19.96
CA ALA A 976 -8.33 -19.20 20.01
C ALA A 976 -8.10 -20.03 18.74
N SER A 977 -8.19 -19.41 17.55
CA SER A 977 -7.95 -20.09 16.27
C SER A 977 -6.50 -20.53 16.14
N TYR A 978 -5.53 -19.63 16.36
CA TYR A 978 -4.10 -19.94 16.34
C TYR A 978 -3.73 -21.11 17.26
N VAL A 979 -4.22 -21.09 18.51
CA VAL A 979 -3.98 -22.18 19.47
C VAL A 979 -4.61 -23.50 19.00
N ALA A 980 -5.77 -23.45 18.34
CA ALA A 980 -6.48 -24.62 17.83
C ALA A 980 -5.77 -25.23 16.61
N GLU A 981 -5.26 -24.38 15.73
CA GLU A 981 -4.52 -24.75 14.52
C GLU A 981 -3.07 -25.16 14.85
N GLY A 982 -2.56 -24.76 16.01
CA GLY A 982 -1.16 -24.97 16.36
C GLY A 982 -0.23 -24.04 15.60
N ASP A 983 -0.78 -22.97 15.03
CA ASP A 983 0.00 -21.87 14.51
C ASP A 983 0.63 -21.11 15.67
N ASN A 984 1.93 -20.90 15.59
CA ASN A 984 2.75 -20.27 16.62
C ASN A 984 3.74 -19.31 15.95
N ILE A 985 3.36 -18.71 14.83
CA ILE A 985 4.16 -17.71 14.12
C ILE A 985 3.47 -16.35 14.28
N LEU A 986 4.27 -15.28 14.31
CA LEU A 986 3.79 -13.91 14.26
C LEU A 986 4.77 -13.10 13.42
N TYR A 987 4.24 -12.34 12.46
CA TYR A 987 4.95 -11.26 11.82
C TYR A 987 4.76 -9.95 12.60
N GLY A 988 5.86 -9.32 12.99
CA GLY A 988 5.85 -8.08 13.75
C GLY A 988 6.60 -6.97 13.04
N TYR A 989 5.90 -6.14 12.26
CA TYR A 989 6.45 -4.90 11.72
C TYR A 989 6.50 -3.81 12.81
N GLY A 990 7.68 -3.22 12.98
CA GLY A 990 8.07 -2.26 14.02
C GLY A 990 9.02 -2.81 15.09
N ALA A 991 9.23 -4.14 15.14
CA ALA A 991 10.06 -4.84 16.14
C ALA A 991 9.78 -4.41 17.62
N GLY A 992 8.53 -4.04 17.91
CA GLY A 992 8.07 -3.54 19.19
C GLY A 992 7.75 -4.65 20.20
N TYR A 993 7.82 -4.32 21.49
CA TYR A 993 7.39 -5.18 22.59
C TYR A 993 6.93 -4.38 23.82
N PHE A 994 6.21 -5.01 24.74
CA PHE A 994 5.81 -4.39 26.01
C PHE A 994 6.82 -4.69 27.13
N ALA A 995 7.63 -3.71 27.49
CA ALA A 995 8.56 -3.77 28.63
C ALA A 995 7.85 -3.73 30.00
N ALA A 996 6.65 -3.15 30.07
CA ALA A 996 5.78 -3.19 31.24
C ALA A 996 4.31 -3.19 30.85
N ILE A 997 3.49 -3.91 31.64
CA ILE A 997 2.05 -4.06 31.38
C ILE A 997 1.21 -3.74 32.63
N PRO A 998 -0.03 -3.23 32.48
CA PRO A 998 -0.88 -2.85 33.60
C PRO A 998 -1.19 -4.02 34.55
N GLU A 999 -1.32 -3.74 35.85
CA GLU A 999 -1.71 -4.77 36.82
C GLU A 999 -3.08 -5.36 36.48
N GLY A 1000 -3.14 -6.68 36.28
CA GLY A 1000 -4.36 -7.40 35.90
C GLY A 1000 -4.54 -7.58 34.39
N ALA A 1001 -3.64 -7.04 33.55
CA ALA A 1001 -3.57 -7.39 32.15
C ALA A 1001 -3.19 -8.88 31.97
N GLN A 1002 -3.68 -9.49 30.91
CA GLN A 1002 -3.34 -10.84 30.49
C GLN A 1002 -2.39 -10.78 29.31
N VAL A 1003 -1.31 -11.57 29.35
CA VAL A 1003 -0.42 -11.76 28.20
C VAL A 1003 -1.09 -12.72 27.22
N LEU A 1004 -1.35 -12.22 26.01
CA LEU A 1004 -1.99 -12.99 24.93
C LEU A 1004 -0.96 -13.66 24.05
N VAL A 1005 0.06 -12.91 23.63
CA VAL A 1005 1.12 -13.37 22.72
C VAL A 1005 2.47 -12.99 23.33
N GLN A 1006 3.40 -13.94 23.31
CA GLN A 1006 4.74 -13.79 23.85
C GLN A 1006 5.73 -14.45 22.89
N LEU A 1007 6.87 -13.80 22.62
CA LEU A 1007 7.94 -14.40 21.82
C LEU A 1007 8.40 -15.73 22.44
N ASP A 1008 8.72 -16.73 21.63
CA ASP A 1008 9.39 -17.96 22.08
C ASP A 1008 10.91 -17.77 21.94
N GLY A 1009 11.54 -17.16 22.94
CA GLY A 1009 12.98 -16.87 22.94
C GLY A 1009 13.87 -18.11 22.94
N SER A 1010 13.27 -19.32 23.01
CA SER A 1010 13.99 -20.59 22.87
C SER A 1010 14.22 -21.03 21.43
N LYS A 1011 13.59 -20.34 20.46
CA LYS A 1011 13.73 -20.59 19.03
C LYS A 1011 14.36 -19.39 18.33
N GLU A 1012 15.06 -19.66 17.25
CA GLU A 1012 15.62 -18.61 16.39
C GLU A 1012 14.50 -17.91 15.62
N LEU A 1013 14.72 -16.63 15.29
CA LEU A 1013 13.86 -15.89 14.38
C LEU A 1013 13.89 -16.55 12.99
N LEU A 1014 12.82 -16.37 12.23
CA LEU A 1014 12.69 -16.95 10.89
C LEU A 1014 13.21 -15.98 9.83
N GLU A 1015 12.84 -14.72 9.93
CA GLU A 1015 13.17 -13.66 8.97
C GLU A 1015 13.06 -12.29 9.66
N GLY A 1016 13.73 -11.26 9.13
CA GLY A 1016 13.52 -9.87 9.52
C GLY A 1016 14.82 -9.08 9.72
N PHE A 1017 14.71 -7.76 9.82
CA PHE A 1017 15.83 -6.86 10.03
C PHE A 1017 15.84 -6.22 11.43
N LEU A 1018 16.83 -6.63 12.23
CA LEU A 1018 17.01 -6.18 13.61
C LEU A 1018 18.49 -5.88 13.89
N PRO A 1019 18.93 -4.62 13.83
CA PRO A 1019 20.30 -4.25 14.15
C PRO A 1019 20.72 -4.77 15.54
N SER A 1020 21.75 -5.63 15.58
CA SER A 1020 22.17 -6.30 16.82
C SER A 1020 22.84 -5.37 17.84
N ASP A 1021 23.21 -4.16 17.42
CA ASP A 1021 23.71 -3.09 18.29
C ASP A 1021 22.60 -2.21 18.89
N GLY A 1022 21.33 -2.50 18.57
CA GLY A 1022 20.16 -1.86 19.16
C GLY A 1022 20.10 -2.04 20.68
N GLU A 1023 19.70 -0.99 21.40
CA GLU A 1023 19.68 -0.97 22.89
C GLU A 1023 18.81 -2.09 23.48
N HIS A 1024 17.76 -2.49 22.76
CA HIS A 1024 16.76 -3.45 23.23
C HIS A 1024 16.76 -4.78 22.47
N PHE A 1025 17.80 -5.08 21.68
CA PHE A 1025 17.90 -6.33 20.91
C PHE A 1025 17.78 -7.58 21.81
N ASP A 1026 18.61 -7.65 22.87
CA ASP A 1026 18.56 -8.77 23.83
C ASP A 1026 17.23 -8.81 24.61
N ASP A 1027 16.65 -7.65 24.94
CA ASP A 1027 15.36 -7.56 25.66
C ASP A 1027 14.20 -8.07 24.80
N PHE A 1028 14.23 -7.81 23.49
CA PHE A 1028 13.22 -8.30 22.54
C PHE A 1028 13.26 -9.84 22.44
N LEU A 1029 14.45 -10.45 22.41
CA LEU A 1029 14.61 -11.90 22.30
C LEU A 1029 14.29 -12.66 23.61
N ASP A 1030 14.27 -12.00 24.77
CA ASP A 1030 14.05 -12.64 26.09
C ASP A 1030 12.55 -12.81 26.42
N ASP A 1031 11.87 -13.70 25.69
CA ASP A 1031 10.44 -14.02 25.86
C ASP A 1031 9.57 -12.74 25.95
N SER A 1032 9.83 -11.76 25.09
CA SER A 1032 9.18 -10.45 25.15
C SER A 1032 7.66 -10.53 24.90
N ILE A 1033 6.92 -9.60 25.51
CA ILE A 1033 5.46 -9.57 25.44
C ILE A 1033 5.04 -8.84 24.16
N GLN A 1034 4.34 -9.56 23.27
CA GLN A 1034 3.93 -9.06 21.96
C GLN A 1034 2.47 -8.56 21.95
N ALA A 1035 1.61 -9.13 22.80
CA ALA A 1035 0.23 -8.67 22.92
C ALA A 1035 -0.36 -8.87 24.32
N ILE A 1036 -1.23 -7.95 24.72
CA ILE A 1036 -1.98 -8.02 25.98
C ILE A 1036 -3.48 -7.80 25.78
N SER A 1037 -4.28 -8.30 26.73
CA SER A 1037 -5.64 -7.83 26.94
C SER A 1037 -5.81 -7.22 28.33
N TYR A 1038 -6.65 -6.20 28.45
CA TYR A 1038 -6.98 -5.57 29.71
C TYR A 1038 -8.45 -5.15 29.77
N GLN A 1039 -9.13 -5.58 30.82
CA GLN A 1039 -10.47 -5.12 31.15
C GLN A 1039 -10.50 -4.58 32.58
N GLY A 1040 -10.77 -3.29 32.74
CA GLY A 1040 -10.68 -2.68 34.06
C GLY A 1040 -10.71 -1.16 34.07
N LYS A 1041 -10.08 -0.57 35.08
CA LYS A 1041 -10.01 0.88 35.27
C LYS A 1041 -8.68 1.41 34.77
N GLY A 1042 -8.74 2.32 33.79
CA GLY A 1042 -7.60 3.08 33.30
C GLY A 1042 -7.33 4.35 34.11
N ALA A 1043 -6.47 5.20 33.55
CA ALA A 1043 -6.30 6.58 34.00
C ALA A 1043 -7.63 7.33 34.02
N ASP A 1044 -7.74 8.34 34.89
CA ASP A 1044 -8.94 9.19 35.04
C ASP A 1044 -10.28 8.44 35.27
N ASN A 1045 -10.21 7.20 35.80
CA ASN A 1045 -11.35 6.29 35.98
C ASN A 1045 -12.02 5.81 34.68
N ALA A 1046 -11.31 5.85 33.55
CA ALA A 1046 -11.74 5.24 32.29
C ALA A 1046 -12.16 3.78 32.51
N ASN A 1047 -13.22 3.33 31.82
CA ASN A 1047 -13.59 1.92 31.75
C ASN A 1047 -12.97 1.36 30.48
N LEU A 1048 -11.99 0.49 30.61
CA LEU A 1048 -11.25 -0.04 29.48
C LEU A 1048 -11.65 -1.49 29.20
N ASN A 1049 -11.72 -1.82 27.91
CA ASN A 1049 -11.75 -3.17 27.36
C ASN A 1049 -10.88 -3.16 26.10
N VAL A 1050 -9.58 -3.41 26.30
CA VAL A 1050 -8.58 -3.21 25.25
C VAL A 1050 -7.80 -4.48 24.98
N VAL A 1051 -7.44 -4.69 23.73
CA VAL A 1051 -6.42 -5.63 23.25
C VAL A 1051 -5.36 -4.78 22.57
N LEU A 1052 -4.10 -4.92 22.97
CA LEU A 1052 -3.01 -4.13 22.43
C LEU A 1052 -1.94 -5.08 21.90
N PHE A 1053 -1.52 -4.85 20.66
CA PHE A 1053 -0.39 -5.51 20.02
C PHE A 1053 0.76 -4.50 19.90
N ALA A 1054 1.98 -4.95 20.17
CA ALA A 1054 3.16 -4.11 20.09
C ALA A 1054 3.57 -3.78 18.65
N ASN A 1055 3.16 -4.62 17.70
CA ASN A 1055 3.42 -4.50 16.26
C ASN A 1055 2.10 -4.40 15.48
N THR A 1056 2.18 -4.01 14.21
CA THR A 1056 1.00 -3.93 13.32
C THR A 1056 0.36 -5.31 13.10
N LEU A 1057 -0.91 -5.32 12.67
CA LEU A 1057 -1.63 -6.53 12.24
C LEU A 1057 -2.10 -6.46 10.78
N THR A 1058 -1.85 -5.33 10.12
CA THR A 1058 -2.44 -4.96 8.83
C THR A 1058 -1.41 -4.35 7.89
N ASN A 1059 -0.10 -4.48 8.18
CA ASN A 1059 0.96 -3.80 7.42
C ASN A 1059 0.81 -4.04 5.91
N LYS A 1060 0.58 -2.96 5.15
CA LYS A 1060 0.34 -2.95 3.70
C LYS A 1060 -0.69 -3.98 3.23
N VAL A 1061 -1.56 -4.49 4.11
CA VAL A 1061 -2.53 -5.55 3.81
C VAL A 1061 -1.86 -6.84 3.28
N HIS A 1062 -0.54 -7.01 3.38
CA HIS A 1062 0.14 -8.25 3.01
C HIS A 1062 0.18 -9.25 4.17
N GLN A 1063 0.15 -8.73 5.40
CA GLN A 1063 0.13 -9.46 6.66
C GLN A 1063 -1.28 -10.07 6.88
N ARG A 1064 -1.61 -11.10 6.11
CA ARG A 1064 -2.98 -11.67 6.06
C ARG A 1064 -3.26 -12.62 7.22
N ASP A 1065 -2.26 -13.37 7.66
CA ASP A 1065 -2.43 -14.39 8.69
C ASP A 1065 -2.95 -13.78 10.01
N GLU A 1066 -2.45 -12.60 10.39
CA GLU A 1066 -2.82 -11.88 11.60
C GLU A 1066 -4.26 -11.32 11.62
N PHE A 1067 -4.97 -11.32 10.48
CA PHE A 1067 -6.36 -10.84 10.42
C PHE A 1067 -7.30 -11.64 11.34
N ASN A 1068 -6.96 -12.90 11.64
CA ASN A 1068 -7.75 -13.72 12.53
C ASN A 1068 -7.76 -13.20 13.98
N PHE A 1069 -6.72 -12.48 14.44
CA PHE A 1069 -6.77 -11.79 15.73
C PHE A 1069 -7.87 -10.72 15.77
N ILE A 1070 -8.01 -9.97 14.67
CA ILE A 1070 -9.04 -8.93 14.53
C ILE A 1070 -10.42 -9.58 14.45
N SER A 1071 -10.58 -10.58 13.58
CA SER A 1071 -11.83 -11.34 13.40
C SER A 1071 -12.34 -11.91 14.74
N ASN A 1072 -11.46 -12.61 15.45
CA ASN A 1072 -11.76 -13.20 16.75
C ASN A 1072 -12.22 -12.16 17.78
N PHE A 1073 -11.52 -11.03 17.88
CA PHE A 1073 -11.89 -9.98 18.82
C PHE A 1073 -13.19 -9.26 18.45
N ALA A 1074 -13.42 -9.01 17.16
CA ALA A 1074 -14.63 -8.38 16.66
C ALA A 1074 -15.88 -9.21 16.97
N PHE A 1075 -15.85 -10.51 16.68
CA PHE A 1075 -16.99 -11.39 16.99
C PHE A 1075 -17.15 -11.61 18.50
N ALA A 1076 -16.04 -11.71 19.26
CA ALA A 1076 -16.11 -11.81 20.72
C ALA A 1076 -16.78 -10.59 21.37
N SER A 1077 -16.61 -9.40 20.79
CA SER A 1077 -17.15 -8.13 21.28
C SER A 1077 -18.68 -8.03 21.19
N VAL A 1078 -19.32 -8.79 20.30
CA VAL A 1078 -20.78 -8.78 20.09
C VAL A 1078 -21.47 -10.03 20.64
N LEU A 1079 -20.78 -10.82 21.47
CA LEU A 1079 -21.40 -11.93 22.21
C LEU A 1079 -22.30 -11.41 23.35
N PRO A 1080 -23.39 -12.11 23.71
CA PRO A 1080 -24.31 -11.67 24.75
C PRO A 1080 -23.64 -11.53 26.14
N GLY A 1081 -24.14 -10.59 26.94
CA GLY A 1081 -23.49 -10.07 28.15
C GLY A 1081 -23.42 -11.02 29.36
N ALA A 1082 -22.24 -11.01 30.00
CA ALA A 1082 -21.76 -11.70 31.20
C ALA A 1082 -21.58 -13.24 31.14
N ASN A 1083 -20.36 -13.63 30.78
CA ASN A 1083 -19.78 -14.93 31.15
C ASN A 1083 -19.51 -14.97 32.65
N TYR A 1084 -20.51 -15.40 33.39
CA TYR A 1084 -20.28 -15.83 34.76
C TYR A 1084 -19.61 -17.21 34.73
N THR A 1085 -18.37 -17.29 35.21
CA THR A 1085 -17.58 -18.52 35.32
C THR A 1085 -18.29 -19.63 36.11
N ASP A 1086 -19.27 -19.27 36.96
CA ASP A 1086 -20.10 -20.19 37.73
C ASP A 1086 -21.47 -20.48 37.08
N VAL A 1087 -21.66 -20.10 35.81
CA VAL A 1087 -22.84 -20.39 34.98
C VAL A 1087 -22.38 -21.12 33.72
N ALA A 1088 -22.35 -22.45 33.79
CA ALA A 1088 -22.08 -23.28 32.61
C ALA A 1088 -23.17 -23.07 31.55
N SER A 1089 -22.79 -22.99 30.26
CA SER A 1089 -23.73 -22.81 29.13
C SER A 1089 -24.83 -23.87 29.07
N SER A 1090 -24.54 -25.09 29.54
CA SER A 1090 -25.51 -26.20 29.62
C SER A 1090 -26.41 -26.18 30.86
N ALA A 1091 -26.25 -25.21 31.78
CA ALA A 1091 -27.06 -25.12 32.98
C ALA A 1091 -28.51 -24.74 32.63
N TRP A 1092 -29.49 -25.34 33.32
CA TRP A 1092 -30.92 -25.08 33.07
C TRP A 1092 -31.37 -23.62 33.28
N TYR A 1093 -30.53 -22.81 33.92
CA TYR A 1093 -30.75 -21.40 34.19
C TYR A 1093 -29.86 -20.47 33.37
N ALA A 1094 -28.98 -20.98 32.50
CA ALA A 1094 -27.99 -20.17 31.78
C ALA A 1094 -28.66 -19.05 30.95
N ASP A 1095 -29.62 -19.41 30.10
CA ASP A 1095 -30.40 -18.44 29.31
C ASP A 1095 -31.12 -17.42 30.20
N ALA A 1096 -31.71 -17.89 31.30
CA ALA A 1096 -32.44 -17.01 32.22
C ALA A 1096 -31.51 -16.00 32.92
N VAL A 1097 -30.28 -16.43 33.25
CA VAL A 1097 -29.24 -15.54 33.79
C VAL A 1097 -28.82 -14.51 32.74
N SER A 1098 -28.57 -14.93 31.50
CA SER A 1098 -28.27 -14.01 30.39
C SER A 1098 -29.36 -12.96 30.24
N SER A 1099 -30.63 -13.37 30.14
CA SER A 1099 -31.74 -12.46 29.93
C SER A 1099 -31.91 -11.44 31.06
N VAL A 1100 -31.84 -11.84 32.34
CA VAL A 1100 -31.97 -10.87 33.45
C VAL A 1100 -30.77 -9.95 33.58
N THR A 1101 -29.60 -10.36 33.08
CA THR A 1101 -28.41 -9.51 33.04
C THR A 1101 -28.47 -8.52 31.88
N GLU A 1102 -28.89 -8.96 30.69
CA GLU A 1102 -29.16 -8.09 29.53
C GLU A 1102 -30.24 -7.05 29.84
N MET A 1103 -31.32 -7.44 30.51
CA MET A 1103 -32.37 -6.51 30.94
C MET A 1103 -31.94 -5.56 32.07
N GLY A 1104 -30.71 -5.67 32.59
CA GLY A 1104 -30.21 -4.85 33.70
C GLY A 1104 -30.88 -5.13 35.05
N LEU A 1105 -31.69 -6.19 35.15
CA LEU A 1105 -32.46 -6.53 36.34
C LEU A 1105 -31.55 -7.09 37.43
N MET A 1106 -30.67 -8.01 37.05
CA MET A 1106 -29.72 -8.67 37.96
C MET A 1106 -28.29 -8.54 37.43
N SER A 1107 -27.38 -8.16 38.32
CA SER A 1107 -25.93 -8.19 38.09
C SER A 1107 -25.30 -9.38 38.82
N GLY A 1108 -24.07 -9.72 38.45
CA GLY A 1108 -23.26 -10.73 39.15
C GLY A 1108 -23.03 -10.38 40.62
N VAL A 1109 -22.66 -11.40 41.41
CA VAL A 1109 -22.14 -11.19 42.77
C VAL A 1109 -20.68 -10.74 42.76
N SER A 1110 -19.99 -10.92 41.63
CA SER A 1110 -18.71 -10.31 41.24
C SER A 1110 -18.73 -10.03 39.73
N SER A 1111 -17.63 -9.50 39.18
CA SER A 1111 -17.44 -9.31 37.72
C SER A 1111 -17.43 -10.63 36.93
N THR A 1112 -17.10 -11.76 37.57
CA THR A 1112 -16.92 -13.06 36.93
C THR A 1112 -17.84 -14.16 37.45
N ALA A 1113 -18.72 -13.89 38.43
CA ALA A 1113 -19.63 -14.88 39.01
C ALA A 1113 -21.04 -14.33 39.23
N PHE A 1114 -22.05 -15.11 38.84
CA PHE A 1114 -23.46 -14.79 39.06
C PHE A 1114 -23.92 -15.16 40.46
N GLY A 1115 -23.31 -16.21 41.04
CA GLY A 1115 -23.76 -16.86 42.25
C GLY A 1115 -25.11 -17.55 42.09
N PRO A 1116 -25.32 -18.48 41.13
CA PRO A 1116 -26.64 -19.05 40.84
C PRO A 1116 -27.25 -19.79 42.05
N ALA A 1117 -26.40 -20.37 42.90
CA ALA A 1117 -26.79 -21.06 44.13
C ALA A 1117 -26.94 -20.14 45.35
N VAL A 1118 -26.56 -18.86 45.25
CA VAL A 1118 -26.68 -17.91 46.38
C VAL A 1118 -28.16 -17.67 46.66
N THR A 1119 -28.49 -17.70 47.95
CA THR A 1119 -29.86 -17.52 48.43
C THR A 1119 -30.33 -16.07 48.21
N THR A 1120 -31.52 -15.92 47.63
CA THR A 1120 -32.17 -14.63 47.39
C THR A 1120 -32.65 -14.01 48.69
N THR A 1121 -32.25 -12.76 48.95
CA THR A 1121 -32.76 -11.96 50.08
C THR A 1121 -33.93 -11.07 49.65
N ARG A 1122 -34.70 -10.58 50.62
CA ARG A 1122 -35.79 -9.64 50.37
C ARG A 1122 -35.30 -8.34 49.72
N GLY A 1123 -34.12 -7.86 50.12
CA GLY A 1123 -33.42 -6.71 49.53
C GLY A 1123 -33.11 -6.93 48.06
N MET A 1124 -32.65 -8.13 47.68
CA MET A 1124 -32.43 -8.46 46.27
C MET A 1124 -33.74 -8.40 45.48
N MET A 1125 -34.81 -8.99 46.00
CA MET A 1125 -36.11 -9.02 45.32
C MET A 1125 -36.68 -7.61 45.10
N VAL A 1126 -36.66 -6.73 46.11
CA VAL A 1126 -37.20 -5.37 45.96
C VAL A 1126 -36.37 -4.52 45.01
N THR A 1127 -35.04 -4.68 45.01
CA THR A 1127 -34.17 -3.98 44.06
C THR A 1127 -34.43 -4.44 42.63
N VAL A 1128 -34.57 -5.75 42.41
CA VAL A 1128 -34.83 -6.31 41.08
C VAL A 1128 -36.19 -5.87 40.54
N LEU A 1129 -37.25 -5.94 41.36
CA LEU A 1129 -38.58 -5.47 40.93
C LEU A 1129 -38.64 -3.95 40.72
N ALA A 1130 -37.88 -3.16 41.49
CA ALA A 1130 -37.79 -1.71 41.27
C ALA A 1130 -37.11 -1.39 39.94
N ARG A 1131 -36.01 -2.09 39.59
CA ARG A 1131 -35.37 -1.98 38.27
C ARG A 1131 -36.34 -2.37 37.16
N TYR A 1132 -37.08 -3.46 37.37
CA TYR A 1132 -38.11 -3.91 36.44
C TYR A 1132 -39.19 -2.83 36.21
N ALA A 1133 -39.51 -2.03 37.22
CA ALA A 1133 -40.43 -0.88 37.13
C ALA A 1133 -39.77 0.43 36.65
N GLY A 1134 -38.52 0.39 36.16
CA GLY A 1134 -37.81 1.57 35.64
C GLY A 1134 -37.24 2.51 36.71
N VAL A 1135 -37.11 2.05 37.96
CA VAL A 1135 -36.56 2.87 39.06
C VAL A 1135 -35.03 2.80 39.08
N ASP A 1136 -34.39 3.97 39.14
CA ASP A 1136 -32.95 4.05 39.41
C ASP A 1136 -32.64 3.62 40.84
N THR A 1137 -32.02 2.45 40.97
CA THR A 1137 -31.69 1.83 42.26
C THR A 1137 -30.30 2.20 42.79
N THR A 1138 -29.58 3.12 42.13
CA THR A 1138 -28.23 3.54 42.53
C THR A 1138 -28.23 4.67 43.59
N THR A 1139 -29.38 5.27 43.86
CA THR A 1139 -29.52 6.56 44.58
C THR A 1139 -29.68 6.46 46.11
N GLY A 1140 -29.26 5.35 46.73
CA GLY A 1140 -29.45 5.07 48.17
C GLY A 1140 -28.17 5.06 49.01
N SER A 1141 -28.30 5.30 50.32
CA SER A 1141 -27.23 5.12 51.31
C SER A 1141 -26.86 3.65 51.54
N THR A 1142 -27.78 2.73 51.20
CA THR A 1142 -27.53 1.30 51.07
C THR A 1142 -28.07 0.78 49.73
N TRP A 1143 -27.45 -0.26 49.16
CA TRP A 1143 -27.69 -0.72 47.78
C TRP A 1143 -29.14 -1.16 47.47
N TYR A 1144 -29.97 -1.43 48.48
CA TYR A 1144 -31.38 -1.79 48.30
C TYR A 1144 -32.35 -0.68 48.72
N GLU A 1145 -31.89 0.47 49.22
CA GLU A 1145 -32.75 1.50 49.84
C GLU A 1145 -33.76 2.10 48.85
N ALA A 1146 -33.33 2.41 47.63
CA ALA A 1146 -34.22 2.90 46.57
C ALA A 1146 -35.29 1.86 46.21
N GLY A 1147 -34.89 0.60 46.05
CA GLY A 1147 -35.81 -0.50 45.77
C GLY A 1147 -36.76 -0.80 46.94
N GLN A 1148 -36.27 -0.70 48.18
CA GLN A 1148 -37.07 -0.85 49.40
C GLN A 1148 -38.14 0.23 49.49
N THR A 1149 -37.77 1.49 49.23
CA THR A 1149 -38.69 2.63 49.26
C THR A 1149 -39.79 2.43 48.23
N TRP A 1150 -39.41 2.14 46.98
CA TRP A 1150 -40.36 1.87 45.91
C TRP A 1150 -41.28 0.68 46.24
N ALA A 1151 -40.75 -0.41 46.78
CA ALA A 1151 -41.53 -1.59 47.09
C ALA A 1151 -42.54 -1.38 48.23
N VAL A 1152 -42.26 -0.47 49.17
CA VAL A 1152 -43.21 -0.07 50.23
C VAL A 1152 -44.30 0.82 49.66
N GLU A 1153 -43.94 1.78 48.80
CA GLU A 1153 -44.90 2.69 48.16
C GLU A 1153 -45.89 1.96 47.23
N ASN A 1154 -45.47 0.84 46.65
CA ASN A 1154 -46.27 0.03 45.73
C ASN A 1154 -46.86 -1.24 46.36
N ASP A 1155 -46.90 -1.33 47.69
CA ASP A 1155 -47.46 -2.47 48.44
C ASP A 1155 -46.87 -3.86 48.08
N VAL A 1156 -45.67 -3.89 47.49
CA VAL A 1156 -44.93 -5.12 47.13
C VAL A 1156 -44.30 -5.75 48.39
N SER A 1157 -43.83 -4.91 49.31
CA SER A 1157 -43.12 -5.30 50.53
C SER A 1157 -43.49 -4.42 51.72
N ASP A 1158 -43.41 -4.98 52.93
CA ASP A 1158 -43.59 -4.22 54.18
C ASP A 1158 -42.36 -3.38 54.59
N GLY A 1159 -41.28 -3.44 53.79
CA GLY A 1159 -40.05 -2.70 54.05
C GLY A 1159 -39.21 -3.24 55.21
N THR A 1160 -39.56 -4.38 55.81
CA THR A 1160 -38.83 -4.97 56.93
C THR A 1160 -37.96 -6.16 56.50
N ASN A 1161 -36.89 -6.44 57.25
CA ASN A 1161 -36.04 -7.63 57.07
C ASN A 1161 -35.41 -7.78 55.67
N MET A 1162 -34.85 -6.70 55.10
CA MET A 1162 -34.25 -6.71 53.75
C MET A 1162 -33.11 -7.73 53.58
N ASN A 1163 -32.32 -7.98 54.64
CA ASN A 1163 -31.26 -8.99 54.59
C ASN A 1163 -31.77 -10.42 54.83
N GLY A 1164 -33.08 -10.61 55.07
CA GLY A 1164 -33.67 -11.92 55.30
C GLY A 1164 -33.78 -12.73 54.02
N THR A 1165 -33.42 -14.01 54.09
CA THR A 1165 -33.68 -15.01 53.05
C THR A 1165 -35.16 -15.11 52.75
N LEU A 1166 -35.51 -15.14 51.46
CA LEU A 1166 -36.87 -15.43 51.00
C LEU A 1166 -37.06 -16.94 50.83
N THR A 1167 -38.17 -17.42 51.37
CA THR A 1167 -38.75 -18.70 50.94
C THR A 1167 -39.38 -18.54 49.56
N ARG A 1168 -39.56 -19.64 48.83
CA ARG A 1168 -40.19 -19.65 47.50
C ARG A 1168 -41.60 -19.05 47.53
N GLU A 1169 -42.38 -19.33 48.57
CA GLU A 1169 -43.72 -18.73 48.71
C GLU A 1169 -43.68 -17.22 48.97
N GLN A 1170 -42.65 -16.72 49.66
CA GLN A 1170 -42.47 -15.28 49.87
C GLN A 1170 -42.00 -14.57 48.60
N LEU A 1171 -41.07 -15.16 47.85
CA LEU A 1171 -40.62 -14.62 46.56
C LEU A 1171 -41.80 -14.51 45.59
N VAL A 1172 -42.56 -15.60 45.42
CA VAL A 1172 -43.75 -15.62 44.56
C VAL A 1172 -44.80 -14.63 45.02
N SER A 1173 -45.04 -14.50 46.33
CA SER A 1173 -46.01 -13.52 46.84
C SER A 1173 -45.62 -12.07 46.58
N MET A 1174 -44.32 -11.75 46.56
CA MET A 1174 -43.84 -10.41 46.20
C MET A 1174 -44.03 -10.14 44.70
N LEU A 1175 -43.71 -11.12 43.84
CA LEU A 1175 -43.95 -11.02 42.40
C LEU A 1175 -45.44 -10.91 42.06
N TRP A 1176 -46.30 -11.67 42.75
CA TRP A 1176 -47.75 -11.60 42.61
C TRP A 1176 -48.33 -10.23 43.01
N ARG A 1177 -47.82 -9.64 44.09
CA ARG A 1177 -48.22 -8.27 44.48
C ARG A 1177 -47.79 -7.24 43.44
N TYR A 1178 -46.57 -7.38 42.91
CA TYR A 1178 -46.09 -6.55 41.82
C TYR A 1178 -47.00 -6.64 40.57
N ALA A 1179 -47.46 -7.84 40.24
CA ALA A 1179 -48.43 -8.08 39.15
C ALA A 1179 -49.86 -7.57 39.43
N GLY A 1180 -50.10 -6.83 40.52
CA GLY A 1180 -51.43 -6.31 40.88
C GLY A 1180 -52.31 -7.28 41.66
N SER A 1181 -51.74 -8.36 42.22
CA SER A 1181 -52.45 -9.38 43.00
C SER A 1181 -53.63 -10.04 42.27
N PRO A 1182 -53.44 -10.57 41.04
CA PRO A 1182 -54.51 -11.19 40.26
C PRO A 1182 -55.15 -12.37 41.00
N ALA A 1183 -56.47 -12.50 40.93
CA ALA A 1183 -57.20 -13.59 41.56
C ALA A 1183 -56.95 -14.90 40.79
N PRO A 1184 -56.46 -15.98 41.43
CA PRO A 1184 -56.26 -17.25 40.75
C PRO A 1184 -57.59 -17.99 40.52
N GLU A 1185 -57.65 -18.80 39.46
CA GLU A 1185 -58.80 -19.66 39.14
C GLU A 1185 -58.53 -21.15 39.46
N GLY A 1186 -57.26 -21.52 39.63
CA GLY A 1186 -56.82 -22.90 39.93
C GLY A 1186 -56.89 -23.33 41.40
N ASP A 1187 -56.36 -24.54 41.68
CA ASP A 1187 -56.06 -25.00 43.04
C ASP A 1187 -54.72 -25.76 43.08
N LEU A 1188 -54.15 -25.88 44.29
CA LEU A 1188 -52.86 -26.56 44.50
C LEU A 1188 -53.00 -28.05 44.82
N SER A 1189 -54.19 -28.65 44.75
CA SER A 1189 -54.44 -30.03 45.24
C SER A 1189 -53.64 -31.12 44.49
N GLY A 1190 -53.16 -30.82 43.28
CA GLY A 1190 -52.26 -31.68 42.51
C GLY A 1190 -50.83 -31.76 43.04
N TRP A 1191 -50.46 -30.89 43.99
CA TRP A 1191 -49.12 -30.82 44.58
C TRP A 1191 -49.06 -31.57 45.91
N SER A 1192 -48.07 -32.44 46.05
CA SER A 1192 -47.89 -33.32 47.21
C SER A 1192 -47.62 -32.58 48.52
N ASP A 1193 -47.13 -31.34 48.44
CA ASP A 1193 -46.81 -30.46 49.55
C ASP A 1193 -47.69 -29.20 49.59
N ALA A 1194 -48.86 -29.21 48.94
CA ALA A 1194 -49.80 -28.09 48.97
C ALA A 1194 -50.19 -27.67 50.40
N ALA A 1195 -50.24 -28.61 51.35
CA ALA A 1195 -50.52 -28.34 52.75
C ALA A 1195 -49.40 -27.56 53.48
N SER A 1196 -48.21 -27.46 52.89
CA SER A 1196 -47.07 -26.68 53.40
C SER A 1196 -47.05 -25.24 52.90
N VAL A 1197 -47.97 -24.86 52.00
CA VAL A 1197 -48.18 -23.48 51.58
C VAL A 1197 -48.86 -22.72 52.71
N SER A 1198 -48.28 -21.59 53.12
CA SER A 1198 -48.89 -20.75 54.14
C SER A 1198 -50.22 -20.18 53.64
N GLY A 1199 -51.22 -20.08 54.53
CA GLY A 1199 -52.54 -19.57 54.16
C GLY A 1199 -52.52 -18.21 53.45
N TRP A 1200 -51.60 -17.32 53.83
CA TRP A 1200 -51.41 -16.00 53.21
C TRP A 1200 -50.74 -16.02 51.82
N ALA A 1201 -50.09 -17.12 51.45
CA ALA A 1201 -49.42 -17.31 50.16
C ALA A 1201 -50.24 -18.14 49.16
N THR A 1202 -51.38 -18.71 49.60
CA THR A 1202 -52.20 -19.64 48.81
C THR A 1202 -52.55 -19.07 47.43
N ASP A 1203 -53.05 -17.83 47.39
CA ASP A 1203 -53.51 -17.22 46.15
C ASP A 1203 -52.34 -16.93 45.20
N ALA A 1204 -51.26 -16.35 45.73
CA ALA A 1204 -50.05 -16.06 44.95
C ALA A 1204 -49.40 -17.32 44.37
N MET A 1205 -49.32 -18.39 45.17
CA MET A 1205 -48.76 -19.67 44.74
C MET A 1205 -49.65 -20.37 43.71
N THR A 1206 -50.97 -20.25 43.84
CA THR A 1206 -51.93 -20.77 42.86
C THR A 1206 -51.78 -20.03 41.54
N TRP A 1207 -51.75 -18.70 41.58
CA TRP A 1207 -51.55 -17.86 40.39
C TRP A 1207 -50.24 -18.18 39.66
N ALA A 1208 -49.14 -18.34 40.40
CA ALA A 1208 -47.85 -18.62 39.77
C ALA A 1208 -47.79 -20.00 39.10
N VAL A 1209 -48.47 -21.00 39.66
CA VAL A 1209 -48.57 -22.34 39.04
C VAL A 1209 -49.45 -22.29 37.79
N GLU A 1210 -50.63 -21.67 37.91
CA GLU A 1210 -51.60 -21.51 36.82
C GLU A 1210 -51.00 -20.78 35.62
N SER A 1211 -50.24 -19.72 35.89
CA SER A 1211 -49.64 -18.86 34.86
C SER A 1211 -48.32 -19.42 34.30
N GLY A 1212 -47.91 -20.63 34.70
CA GLY A 1212 -46.67 -21.26 34.24
C GLY A 1212 -45.37 -20.63 34.78
N ILE A 1213 -45.47 -19.63 35.65
CA ILE A 1213 -44.32 -18.99 36.31
C ILE A 1213 -43.58 -20.02 37.17
N LEU A 1214 -44.31 -20.75 38.02
CA LEU A 1214 -43.76 -21.74 38.96
C LEU A 1214 -43.99 -23.18 38.48
N SER A 1215 -42.92 -23.88 38.10
CA SER A 1215 -42.96 -25.24 37.51
C SER A 1215 -42.58 -26.39 38.46
N GLY A 1216 -42.67 -26.18 39.78
CA GLY A 1216 -42.30 -27.18 40.82
C GLY A 1216 -40.80 -27.54 40.85
N THR A 1217 -40.38 -28.29 41.87
CA THR A 1217 -38.97 -28.78 42.03
C THR A 1217 -38.82 -30.27 41.70
N GLY A 1218 -39.79 -30.86 41.00
CA GLY A 1218 -39.88 -32.30 40.68
C GLY A 1218 -40.84 -33.10 41.58
N LYS A 1219 -41.28 -34.28 41.10
CA LYS A 1219 -42.21 -35.21 41.79
C LYS A 1219 -43.51 -34.54 42.32
N ASN A 1220 -44.10 -33.60 41.57
CA ASN A 1220 -45.27 -32.82 42.01
C ASN A 1220 -45.07 -32.14 43.38
N THR A 1221 -43.92 -31.48 43.59
CA THR A 1221 -43.59 -30.73 44.82
C THR A 1221 -43.30 -29.26 44.49
N LEU A 1222 -43.86 -28.32 45.25
CA LEU A 1222 -43.66 -26.87 45.08
C LEU A 1222 -42.48 -26.32 45.90
N ASN A 1223 -42.19 -26.97 47.03
CA ASN A 1223 -41.25 -26.59 48.07
C ASN A 1223 -41.49 -25.16 48.61
N PRO A 1224 -42.71 -24.82 49.08
CA PRO A 1224 -43.07 -23.43 49.40
C PRO A 1224 -42.22 -22.83 50.52
N GLN A 1225 -41.82 -23.65 51.49
CA GLN A 1225 -41.00 -23.25 52.65
C GLN A 1225 -39.48 -23.29 52.37
N GLY A 1226 -39.05 -23.79 51.22
CA GLY A 1226 -37.64 -23.84 50.84
C GLY A 1226 -37.10 -22.44 50.50
N SER A 1227 -35.83 -22.20 50.78
CA SER A 1227 -35.14 -20.97 50.36
C SER A 1227 -35.05 -20.89 48.83
N ALA A 1228 -35.28 -19.71 48.27
CA ALA A 1228 -35.13 -19.48 46.83
C ALA A 1228 -33.69 -19.08 46.47
N SER A 1229 -33.14 -19.62 45.39
CA SER A 1229 -31.82 -19.20 44.87
C SER A 1229 -31.93 -18.04 43.87
N ARG A 1230 -30.80 -17.42 43.53
CA ARG A 1230 -30.71 -16.40 42.48
C ARG A 1230 -31.03 -16.97 41.09
N ALA A 1231 -30.63 -18.21 40.78
CA ALA A 1231 -30.99 -18.87 39.53
C ALA A 1231 -32.50 -19.11 39.41
N GLU A 1232 -33.15 -19.47 40.53
CA GLU A 1232 -34.61 -19.61 40.58
C GLU A 1232 -35.31 -18.25 40.42
N LEU A 1233 -34.79 -17.20 41.06
CA LEU A 1233 -35.30 -15.84 40.87
C LEU A 1233 -35.21 -15.42 39.39
N ALA A 1234 -34.03 -15.57 38.76
CA ALA A 1234 -33.83 -15.23 37.35
C ALA A 1234 -34.82 -15.96 36.44
N SER A 1235 -34.99 -17.27 36.66
CA SER A 1235 -35.92 -18.10 35.88
C SER A 1235 -37.38 -17.71 36.07
N LEU A 1236 -37.78 -17.35 37.30
CA LEU A 1236 -39.15 -16.89 37.58
C LEU A 1236 -39.43 -15.53 36.93
N LEU A 1237 -38.45 -14.62 36.92
CA LEU A 1237 -38.57 -13.31 36.30
C LEU A 1237 -38.74 -13.42 34.78
N VAL A 1238 -37.89 -14.21 34.11
CA VAL A 1238 -37.99 -14.41 32.65
C VAL A 1238 -39.33 -15.02 32.24
N ARG A 1239 -39.87 -15.95 33.04
CA ARG A 1239 -41.21 -16.51 32.78
C ARG A 1239 -42.34 -15.52 33.06
N ALA A 1240 -42.18 -14.69 34.08
CA ALA A 1240 -43.15 -13.66 34.42
C ALA A 1240 -43.11 -12.48 33.44
N ASP A 1241 -41.98 -12.23 32.78
CA ASP A 1241 -41.79 -11.14 31.83
C ASP A 1241 -42.83 -11.16 30.70
N ALA A 1242 -43.07 -12.34 30.12
CA ALA A 1242 -44.10 -12.56 29.11
C ALA A 1242 -45.54 -12.26 29.57
N LEU A 1243 -45.78 -12.23 30.88
CA LEU A 1243 -47.09 -11.92 31.48
C LEU A 1243 -47.18 -10.45 31.93
N LEU A 1244 -46.06 -9.89 32.41
CA LEU A 1244 -45.99 -8.53 32.94
C LEU A 1244 -45.92 -7.47 31.83
N THR A 1245 -45.48 -7.85 30.63
CA THR A 1245 -45.40 -6.97 29.45
C THR A 1245 -46.64 -7.04 28.55
N ALA A 1246 -47.52 -8.03 28.73
CA ALA A 1246 -48.69 -8.27 27.86
C ALA A 1246 -49.84 -7.26 28.01
N ASP A 1247 -49.79 -6.35 28.99
CA ASP A 1247 -50.79 -5.27 29.20
C ASP A 1247 -50.24 -3.86 28.87
N ALA A 1248 -49.12 -3.78 28.13
CA ALA A 1248 -48.50 -2.52 27.69
C ALA A 1248 -48.69 -2.18 26.19
N GLU A 1249 -49.57 -2.89 25.47
CA GLU A 1249 -50.04 -2.53 24.10
C GLU A 1249 -51.45 -1.93 24.09
#